data_AF-A0AAT9FH61-F1
#
_entry.id   AF-A0AAT9FH61-F1
#
_cell.length_a   1.000
_cell.length_b   1.000
_cell.length_c   1.000
_cell.angle_alpha   90.00
_cell.angle_beta   90.00
_cell.angle_gamma   90.00
#
_symmetry.space_group_name_H-M   'P 1'
#
loop_
_entity.id
_entity.type
_entity.pdbx_description
1 polymer ?
#
loop_
_entity_poly.entity_id
_entity_poly.type
_entity_poly.pdbx_seq_one_letter_code
_entity_poly.pdbx_strand_id
1 'polypeptide(L)'
;MGSMHSMTGETSDLVPEIEGEPTRRNWFSFWSLFTLQTQNAFNDKAAQFLLIPLGGVLMASIPGAGGLEYMLGALIVLPFILFAPIAGWISDRYSKTSVIRGAIILQFIVLAWIGLAVLQRNLWMAVAGFFMLSVESVILSPAKRGIVKELVGHSRLGFASGVLEMSVVLAVCAGQILSGWWFDIRLGGFEEILPGSIENGWNAAFFPLVLIAAGALPTIAISYGIEKIPAMGSRRFEKKIFWEHFGQLKDLWEDRRIRLSAAGAAFFWGFAGFLNLAAIQMGKDMTGGGYGFGTDIAVLMLAASGGITLGGVIASLICKKNIELGLVPVGGMIMVIGSLALAMTPISSVWIKIWLMVAGAGGAILLVPLNAYLQDVCPPEKRGRIIAGLNLLDCIAGLIAVVLQGVLAKTGAPYWVQFSILAVIALWATSYSARILPQHVVRIFVLGLFKIFYRVRVLNADRIPKEGGVLLTPNHVSYVDAFILSCASTRKVRFLMFDGYFSHPWIGKFVRLFDTVPISQTRAKEALRVAAEALNEGHMVCIFPEGQLTRTGCMNEFKRGFEMIARKAKCPVLPAAMDGLWGSIFSFERKKFIYKIPYRIRYGVTVNFGELIEPDEVDAVETRNKVASLRADAFLQRLPMENPMKVIGNSVNILAAPADVLDEYHISINTLRERPLAEQKRIAANAIQVGDVNAIGRGQTVIIEWSGLENCREVMTIAFAQYFDLKLVLVDSSVTGDEVRKLTEQHHVQQYIGGNALAEACLQAGMERVCYNFSSEAVTNTHSLPCLAVKQRVVSMSMPHPVAITATNLHQEGYREGTWGRLLPAYHLKSETNQISLSGASVEGILEVAGVRVEIQGFVEQTLLTVDEG
;
A
#
# COMPACT_ATOMS: atom_id res chain seq x y z
N MET A 1 -10.88 -32.16 -52.41
CA MET A 1 -12.33 -32.40 -52.58
C MET A 1 -12.88 -32.60 -51.18
N GLY A 2 -13.59 -31.70 -50.49
CA GLY A 2 -14.47 -30.62 -50.92
C GLY A 2 -15.88 -30.96 -50.43
N SER A 3 -16.31 -30.40 -49.29
CA SER A 3 -17.75 -30.26 -48.99
C SER A 3 -17.99 -29.05 -48.09
N MET A 4 -18.49 -27.98 -48.72
CA MET A 4 -19.17 -26.84 -48.11
C MET A 4 -20.54 -27.26 -47.55
N HIS A 5 -20.95 -26.62 -46.45
CA HIS A 5 -22.27 -26.01 -46.19
C HIS A 5 -22.33 -25.68 -44.68
N SER A 6 -22.80 -24.52 -44.19
CA SER A 6 -23.54 -23.42 -44.80
C SER A 6 -23.36 -22.15 -43.96
N MET A 7 -23.12 -21.03 -44.62
CA MET A 7 -23.09 -19.69 -44.05
C MET A 7 -24.48 -19.24 -43.60
N THR A 8 -24.62 -18.82 -42.34
CA THR A 8 -25.42 -17.66 -41.94
C THR A 8 -24.65 -16.92 -40.85
N GLY A 9 -23.53 -16.31 -41.26
CA GLY A 9 -22.80 -15.36 -40.43
C GLY A 9 -23.43 -13.98 -40.61
N GLU A 10 -24.24 -13.54 -39.66
CA GLU A 10 -24.28 -12.12 -39.32
C GLU A 10 -22.99 -11.82 -38.55
N THR A 11 -21.90 -11.66 -39.30
CA THR A 11 -20.69 -11.03 -38.77
C THR A 11 -21.06 -9.59 -38.49
N SER A 12 -21.10 -9.19 -37.21
CA SER A 12 -21.02 -7.77 -36.90
C SER A 12 -19.76 -7.23 -37.55
N ASP A 13 -19.92 -6.23 -38.43
CA ASP A 13 -18.82 -5.50 -39.07
C ASP A 13 -17.99 -4.72 -38.02
N LEU A 14 -17.23 -5.45 -37.20
CA LEU A 14 -16.15 -4.92 -36.38
C LEU A 14 -14.88 -4.93 -37.24
N VAL A 15 -14.48 -3.77 -37.75
CA VAL A 15 -13.20 -3.55 -38.45
C VAL A 15 -12.25 -2.80 -37.50
N PRO A 16 -10.93 -3.02 -37.62
CA PRO A 16 -10.11 -3.77 -36.68
C PRO A 16 -9.73 -2.94 -35.42
N GLU A 17 -9.70 -3.56 -34.24
CA GLU A 17 -8.86 -3.02 -33.15
C GLU A 17 -7.41 -2.91 -33.68
N ILE A 18 -6.63 -1.93 -33.21
CA ILE A 18 -5.20 -1.88 -33.56
C ILE A 18 -4.55 -3.16 -33.00
N GLU A 19 -4.43 -4.19 -33.85
CA GLU A 19 -3.62 -5.38 -33.61
C GLU A 19 -2.15 -4.99 -33.77
N GLY A 20 -1.60 -4.20 -32.83
CA GLY A 20 -0.22 -3.73 -32.90
C GLY A 20 0.10 -2.50 -32.04
N GLU A 21 1.36 -2.04 -32.07
CA GLU A 21 1.75 -0.77 -31.43
C GLU A 21 1.22 0.44 -32.22
N PRO A 22 0.85 1.55 -31.55
CA PRO A 22 0.29 2.72 -32.23
C PRO A 22 1.31 3.37 -33.17
N THR A 23 0.89 3.71 -34.38
CA THR A 23 1.78 4.35 -35.36
C THR A 23 2.12 5.79 -34.96
N ARG A 24 3.17 6.37 -35.57
CA ARG A 24 3.49 7.80 -35.43
C ARG A 24 2.31 8.71 -35.78
N ARG A 25 1.47 8.30 -36.74
CA ARG A 25 0.26 9.04 -37.14
C ARG A 25 -0.83 8.98 -36.07
N ASN A 26 -0.99 7.84 -35.40
CA ASN A 26 -1.94 7.73 -34.30
C ASN A 26 -1.50 8.57 -33.09
N TRP A 27 -0.21 8.56 -32.77
CA TRP A 27 0.36 9.44 -31.73
C TRP A 27 0.21 10.92 -32.08
N PHE A 28 0.41 11.31 -33.34
CA PHE A 28 0.13 12.68 -33.79
C PHE A 28 -1.34 13.06 -33.61
N SER A 29 -2.27 12.15 -33.93
CA SER A 29 -3.71 12.36 -33.70
C SER A 29 -4.03 12.46 -32.21
N PHE A 30 -3.41 11.64 -31.36
CA PHE A 30 -3.54 11.70 -29.91
C PHE A 30 -3.04 13.04 -29.35
N TRP A 31 -1.86 13.51 -29.76
CA TRP A 31 -1.33 14.81 -29.32
C TRP A 31 -2.14 16.00 -29.87
N SER A 32 -2.72 15.86 -31.06
CA SER A 32 -3.68 16.83 -31.58
C SER A 32 -4.91 16.89 -30.68
N LEU A 33 -5.49 15.75 -30.31
CA LEU A 33 -6.60 15.66 -29.36
C LEU A 33 -6.23 16.22 -27.98
N PHE A 34 -5.03 15.92 -27.48
CA PHE A 34 -4.51 16.44 -26.22
C PHE A 34 -4.51 17.97 -26.20
N THR A 35 -3.92 18.60 -27.21
CA THR A 35 -3.85 20.06 -27.31
C THR A 35 -5.24 20.66 -27.35
N LEU A 36 -6.11 20.03 -28.14
CA LEU A 36 -7.48 20.48 -28.32
C LEU A 36 -8.30 20.41 -27.03
N GLN A 37 -8.27 19.29 -26.33
CA GLN A 37 -8.96 19.09 -25.06
C GLN A 37 -8.41 20.03 -23.97
N THR A 38 -7.09 20.21 -23.92
CA THR A 38 -6.43 21.10 -22.95
C THR A 38 -6.91 22.53 -23.16
N GLN A 39 -6.94 22.99 -24.42
CA GLN A 39 -7.45 24.31 -24.72
C GLN A 39 -8.95 24.45 -24.48
N ASN A 40 -9.76 23.43 -24.82
CA ASN A 40 -11.20 23.47 -24.58
C ASN A 40 -11.48 23.70 -23.09
N ALA A 41 -10.86 22.88 -22.23
CA ALA A 41 -11.01 22.97 -20.78
C ALA A 41 -10.52 24.31 -20.22
N PHE A 42 -9.44 24.87 -20.79
CA PHE A 42 -8.98 26.22 -20.44
C PHE A 42 -10.03 27.27 -20.79
N ASN A 43 -10.54 27.26 -22.02
CA ASN A 43 -11.51 28.24 -22.52
C ASN A 43 -12.82 28.22 -21.73
N ASP A 44 -13.34 27.02 -21.42
CA ASP A 44 -14.58 26.86 -20.65
C ASP A 44 -14.47 27.52 -19.27
N LYS A 45 -13.33 27.31 -18.60
CA LYS A 45 -13.06 27.90 -17.28
C LYS A 45 -12.65 29.35 -17.33
N ALA A 46 -11.93 29.78 -18.36
CA ALA A 46 -11.58 31.16 -18.58
C ALA A 46 -12.84 32.02 -18.78
N ALA A 47 -13.74 31.60 -19.68
CA ALA A 47 -15.02 32.28 -19.90
C ALA A 47 -15.84 32.36 -18.60
N GLN A 48 -15.92 31.26 -17.83
CA GLN A 48 -16.58 31.24 -16.53
C GLN A 48 -15.98 32.29 -15.57
N PHE A 49 -14.66 32.35 -15.45
CA PHE A 49 -13.95 33.22 -14.51
C PHE A 49 -13.76 34.66 -15.01
N LEU A 50 -14.21 34.99 -16.22
CA LEU A 50 -14.44 36.36 -16.68
C LEU A 50 -15.87 36.82 -16.41
N LEU A 51 -16.85 35.93 -16.59
CA LEU A 51 -18.27 36.25 -16.40
C LEU A 51 -18.68 36.35 -14.93
N ILE A 52 -18.08 35.56 -14.03
CA ILE A 52 -18.37 35.63 -12.58
C ILE A 52 -17.97 37.01 -12.00
N PRO A 53 -16.72 37.49 -12.16
CA PRO A 53 -16.35 38.83 -11.68
C PRO A 53 -17.10 39.95 -12.38
N LEU A 54 -17.33 39.84 -13.69
CA LEU A 54 -18.17 40.79 -14.44
C LEU A 54 -19.54 40.93 -13.78
N GLY A 55 -20.24 39.81 -13.57
CA GLY A 55 -21.51 39.84 -12.87
C GLY A 55 -21.44 40.37 -11.45
N GLY A 56 -20.36 40.08 -10.72
CA GLY A 56 -20.08 40.65 -9.41
C GLY A 56 -20.09 42.18 -9.44
N VAL A 57 -19.32 42.78 -10.36
CA VAL A 57 -19.24 44.24 -10.55
C VAL A 57 -20.61 44.82 -10.94
N LEU A 58 -21.30 44.21 -11.91
CA LEU A 58 -22.61 44.70 -12.39
C LEU A 58 -23.68 44.66 -11.30
N MET A 59 -23.69 43.60 -10.49
CA MET A 59 -24.70 43.37 -9.47
C MET A 59 -24.37 44.07 -8.14
N ALA A 60 -23.10 44.36 -7.86
CA ALA A 60 -22.70 45.21 -6.74
C ALA A 60 -23.28 46.63 -6.87
N SER A 61 -23.50 47.09 -8.10
CA SER A 61 -24.14 48.38 -8.39
C SER A 61 -25.67 48.39 -8.24
N ILE A 62 -26.30 47.24 -7.99
CA ILE A 62 -27.76 47.11 -7.83
C ILE A 62 -28.09 46.44 -6.48
N PRO A 63 -28.60 47.19 -5.47
CA PRO A 63 -28.97 46.63 -4.17
C PRO A 63 -29.98 45.48 -4.30
N GLY A 64 -29.65 44.30 -3.75
CA GLY A 64 -30.53 43.12 -3.74
C GLY A 64 -30.43 42.19 -4.95
N ALA A 65 -29.60 42.51 -5.96
CA ALA A 65 -29.45 41.73 -7.19
C ALA A 65 -28.39 40.60 -7.08
N GLY A 66 -28.24 39.93 -5.94
CA GLY A 66 -27.27 38.82 -5.79
C GLY A 66 -27.72 37.51 -6.47
N GLY A 67 -26.77 36.63 -6.82
CA GLY A 67 -27.06 35.23 -7.14
C GLY A 67 -26.74 34.75 -8.57
N LEU A 68 -26.05 35.56 -9.38
CA LEU A 68 -25.57 35.15 -10.71
C LEU A 68 -24.60 33.97 -10.62
N GLU A 69 -23.75 33.95 -9.60
CA GLU A 69 -22.79 32.89 -9.31
C GLU A 69 -23.45 31.51 -9.18
N TYR A 70 -24.64 31.44 -8.57
CA TYR A 70 -25.41 30.20 -8.40
C TYR A 70 -26.10 29.79 -9.68
N MET A 71 -26.60 30.76 -10.46
CA MET A 71 -27.15 30.48 -11.78
C MET A 71 -26.08 29.93 -12.72
N LEU A 72 -24.91 30.58 -12.79
CA LEU A 72 -23.78 30.10 -13.59
C LEU A 72 -23.30 28.73 -13.10
N GLY A 73 -23.26 28.49 -11.78
CA GLY A 73 -22.97 27.17 -11.21
C GLY A 73 -23.96 26.08 -11.67
N ALA A 74 -25.26 26.37 -11.67
CA ALA A 74 -26.29 25.46 -12.17
C ALA A 74 -26.21 25.23 -13.68
N LEU A 75 -25.92 26.27 -14.47
CA LEU A 75 -25.83 26.20 -15.93
C LEU A 75 -24.67 25.35 -16.44
N ILE A 76 -23.65 25.08 -15.61
CA ILE A 76 -22.57 24.15 -15.94
C ILE A 76 -23.07 22.70 -15.90
N VAL A 77 -23.85 22.37 -14.88
CA VAL A 77 -24.22 20.98 -14.57
C VAL A 77 -25.50 20.57 -15.30
N LEU A 78 -26.44 21.51 -15.46
CA LEU A 78 -27.75 21.25 -16.03
C LEU A 78 -27.68 20.67 -17.47
N PRO A 79 -26.85 21.18 -18.40
CA PRO A 79 -26.71 20.58 -19.74
C PRO A 79 -26.25 19.13 -19.71
N PHE A 80 -25.36 18.75 -18.78
CA PHE A 80 -24.94 17.35 -18.63
C PHE A 80 -26.08 16.44 -18.20
N ILE A 81 -27.01 16.94 -17.38
CA ILE A 81 -28.21 16.18 -17.00
C ILE A 81 -29.18 16.05 -18.18
N LEU A 82 -29.38 17.13 -18.94
CA LEU A 82 -30.41 17.19 -19.99
C LEU A 82 -29.97 16.55 -21.31
N PHE A 83 -28.72 16.73 -21.72
CA PHE A 83 -28.27 16.43 -23.08
C PHE A 83 -27.21 15.32 -23.17
N ALA A 84 -26.70 14.78 -22.05
CA ALA A 84 -25.71 13.69 -22.10
C ALA A 84 -26.17 12.45 -22.91
N PRO A 85 -27.43 11.99 -22.85
CA PRO A 85 -27.88 10.87 -23.67
C PRO A 85 -27.82 11.17 -25.17
N ILE A 86 -28.18 12.39 -25.56
CA ILE A 86 -28.15 12.83 -26.95
C ILE A 86 -26.71 12.94 -27.43
N ALA A 87 -25.82 13.49 -26.62
CA ALA A 87 -24.40 13.55 -26.93
C ALA A 87 -23.79 12.16 -27.12
N GLY A 88 -24.14 11.19 -26.27
CA GLY A 88 -23.75 9.79 -26.45
C GLY A 88 -24.25 9.23 -27.78
N TRP A 89 -25.54 9.42 -28.09
CA TRP A 89 -26.11 8.99 -29.36
C TRP A 89 -25.44 9.66 -30.58
N ILE A 90 -25.16 10.97 -30.53
CA ILE A 90 -24.45 11.70 -31.59
C ILE A 90 -23.05 11.11 -31.79
N SER A 91 -22.32 10.84 -30.69
CA SER A 91 -20.98 10.26 -30.72
C SER A 91 -20.93 8.84 -31.27
N ASP A 92 -22.01 8.08 -31.11
CA ASP A 92 -22.11 6.72 -31.66
C ASP A 92 -22.54 6.75 -33.13
N ARG A 93 -23.50 7.63 -33.48
CA ARG A 93 -24.10 7.72 -34.81
C ARG A 93 -23.18 8.33 -35.87
N TYR A 94 -22.37 9.31 -35.47
CA TYR A 94 -21.47 10.03 -36.37
C TYR A 94 -20.01 9.69 -36.06
N SER A 95 -19.12 9.96 -37.01
CA SER A 95 -17.67 9.81 -36.78
C SER A 95 -17.25 10.66 -35.58
N LYS A 96 -16.59 10.05 -34.59
CA LYS A 96 -16.09 10.76 -33.39
C LYS A 96 -15.22 11.95 -33.76
N THR A 97 -14.40 11.81 -34.80
CA THR A 97 -13.59 12.90 -35.35
C THR A 97 -14.47 14.06 -35.85
N SER A 98 -15.57 13.78 -36.55
CA SER A 98 -16.50 14.82 -37.00
C SER A 98 -17.24 15.50 -35.84
N VAL A 99 -17.63 14.74 -34.81
CA VAL A 99 -18.27 15.29 -33.60
C VAL A 99 -17.31 16.21 -32.86
N ILE A 100 -16.05 15.80 -32.67
CA ILE A 100 -15.00 16.61 -32.05
C ILE A 100 -14.80 17.90 -32.85
N ARG A 101 -14.60 17.82 -34.18
CA ARG A 101 -14.42 19.02 -35.03
C ARG A 101 -15.61 19.98 -34.94
N GLY A 102 -16.83 19.45 -34.95
CA GLY A 102 -18.05 20.22 -34.81
C GLY A 102 -18.15 20.93 -33.46
N ALA A 103 -17.84 20.23 -32.36
CA ALA A 103 -17.84 20.80 -31.02
C ALA A 103 -16.86 21.98 -30.88
N ILE A 104 -15.67 21.87 -31.49
CA ILE A 104 -14.65 22.92 -31.41
C ILE A 104 -15.01 24.14 -32.25
N ILE A 105 -15.61 23.94 -33.42
CA ILE A 105 -16.18 25.03 -34.21
C ILE A 105 -17.31 25.71 -33.42
N LEU A 106 -18.17 24.92 -32.77
CA LEU A 106 -19.23 25.43 -31.91
C LEU A 106 -18.66 26.23 -30.73
N GLN A 107 -17.57 25.78 -30.10
CA GLN A 107 -16.90 26.49 -29.03
C GLN A 107 -16.45 27.88 -29.48
N PHE A 108 -15.80 27.99 -30.65
CA PHE A 108 -15.39 29.27 -31.21
C PHE A 108 -16.58 30.20 -31.46
N ILE A 109 -17.65 29.69 -32.09
CA ILE A 109 -18.87 30.47 -32.37
C ILE A 109 -19.50 30.99 -31.07
N VAL A 110 -19.57 30.13 -30.04
CA VAL A 110 -20.15 30.49 -28.75
C VAL A 110 -19.28 31.50 -28.01
N LEU A 111 -17.95 31.36 -28.03
CA LEU A 111 -17.05 32.35 -27.41
C LEU A 111 -17.13 33.71 -28.12
N ALA A 112 -17.23 33.72 -29.45
CA ALA A 112 -17.47 34.93 -30.23
C ALA A 112 -18.83 35.57 -29.88
N TRP A 113 -19.87 34.77 -29.67
CA TRP A 113 -21.17 35.23 -29.19
C TRP A 113 -21.08 35.85 -27.79
N ILE A 114 -20.37 35.21 -26.84
CA ILE A 114 -20.17 35.78 -25.50
C ILE A 114 -19.40 37.12 -25.58
N GLY A 115 -18.36 37.20 -26.43
CA GLY A 115 -17.64 38.45 -26.69
C GLY A 115 -18.52 39.56 -27.27
N LEU A 116 -19.40 39.22 -28.23
CA LEU A 116 -20.39 40.14 -28.77
C LEU A 116 -21.40 40.58 -27.71
N ALA A 117 -21.79 39.68 -26.80
CA ALA A 117 -22.69 40.00 -25.70
C ALA A 117 -22.08 41.00 -24.72
N VAL A 118 -20.80 40.85 -24.40
CA VAL A 118 -20.06 41.80 -23.58
C VAL A 118 -19.93 43.15 -24.30
N LEU A 119 -19.67 43.15 -25.61
CA LEU A 119 -19.62 44.39 -26.41
C LEU A 119 -20.97 45.13 -26.43
N GLN A 120 -22.07 44.39 -26.56
CA GLN A 120 -23.43 44.92 -26.52
C GLN A 120 -23.93 45.21 -25.09
N ARG A 121 -23.10 44.95 -24.07
CA ARG A 121 -23.44 45.16 -22.65
C ARG A 121 -24.69 44.38 -22.21
N ASN A 122 -24.90 43.20 -22.79
CA ASN A 122 -26.06 42.35 -22.52
C ASN A 122 -25.65 41.09 -21.73
N LEU A 123 -25.85 41.16 -20.41
CA LEU A 123 -25.45 40.08 -19.48
C LEU A 123 -26.20 38.78 -19.77
N TRP A 124 -27.50 38.86 -20.04
CA TRP A 124 -28.33 37.68 -20.29
C TRP A 124 -27.94 36.97 -21.58
N MET A 125 -27.50 37.72 -22.59
CA MET A 125 -26.94 37.14 -23.81
C MET A 125 -25.61 36.43 -23.53
N ALA A 126 -24.76 36.98 -22.65
CA ALA A 126 -23.52 36.32 -22.24
C ALA A 126 -23.80 35.03 -21.43
N VAL A 127 -24.80 35.06 -20.53
CA VAL A 127 -25.26 33.89 -19.77
C VAL A 127 -25.82 32.80 -20.69
N ALA A 128 -26.61 33.17 -21.70
CA ALA A 128 -27.11 32.24 -22.71
C ALA A 128 -25.96 31.61 -23.52
N GLY A 129 -24.95 32.41 -23.89
CA GLY A 129 -23.72 31.91 -24.50
C GLY A 129 -22.99 30.93 -23.59
N PHE A 130 -22.86 31.22 -22.29
CA PHE A 130 -22.23 30.31 -21.32
C PHE A 130 -22.98 28.97 -21.17
N PHE A 131 -24.31 28.99 -21.21
CA PHE A 131 -25.11 27.76 -21.29
C PHE A 131 -24.80 26.96 -22.56
N MET A 132 -24.70 27.62 -23.72
CA MET A 132 -24.34 26.96 -24.98
C MET A 132 -22.91 26.39 -24.96
N LEU A 133 -21.99 27.04 -24.25
CA LEU A 133 -20.63 26.54 -24.03
C LEU A 133 -20.65 25.23 -23.23
N SER A 134 -21.53 25.16 -22.22
CA SER A 134 -21.73 23.93 -21.44
C SER A 134 -22.40 22.83 -22.28
N VAL A 135 -23.33 23.17 -23.17
CA VAL A 135 -23.93 22.21 -24.14
C VAL A 135 -22.87 21.65 -25.10
N GLU A 136 -21.96 22.49 -25.59
CA GLU A 136 -20.82 22.06 -26.41
C GLU A 136 -19.98 21.01 -25.66
N SER A 137 -19.63 21.28 -24.40
CA SER A 137 -18.80 20.38 -23.59
C SER A 137 -19.47 19.02 -23.37
N VAL A 138 -20.81 18.99 -23.28
CA VAL A 138 -21.60 17.75 -23.19
C VAL A 138 -21.46 16.93 -24.46
N ILE A 139 -21.52 17.57 -25.64
CA ILE A 139 -21.37 16.91 -26.94
C ILE A 139 -19.95 16.36 -27.12
N LEU A 140 -18.94 17.11 -26.71
CA LEU A 140 -17.52 16.73 -26.85
C LEU A 140 -17.14 15.53 -25.97
N SER A 141 -17.74 15.41 -24.77
CA SER A 141 -17.30 14.49 -23.72
C SER A 141 -17.33 12.99 -24.10
N PRO A 142 -18.41 12.42 -24.67
CA PRO A 142 -18.42 11.02 -25.13
C PRO A 142 -17.46 10.77 -26.30
N ALA A 143 -17.39 11.71 -27.25
CA ALA A 143 -16.57 11.56 -28.45
C ALA A 143 -15.07 11.51 -28.12
N LYS A 144 -14.60 12.40 -27.23
CA LYS A 144 -13.19 12.40 -26.81
C LYS A 144 -12.80 11.15 -26.02
N ARG A 145 -13.68 10.61 -25.18
CA ARG A 145 -13.38 9.38 -24.41
C ARG A 145 -13.39 8.15 -25.31
N GLY A 146 -14.29 8.11 -26.28
CA GLY A 146 -14.41 7.00 -27.22
C GLY A 146 -13.27 6.91 -28.23
N ILE A 147 -12.68 8.05 -28.65
CA ILE A 147 -11.64 8.08 -29.70
C ILE A 147 -10.26 7.68 -29.17
N VAL A 148 -9.96 7.90 -27.89
CA VAL A 148 -8.63 7.63 -27.30
C VAL A 148 -8.27 6.15 -27.41
N LYS A 149 -9.23 5.26 -27.12
CA LYS A 149 -9.06 3.81 -27.25
C LYS A 149 -8.67 3.43 -28.68
N GLU A 150 -9.30 4.06 -29.67
CA GLU A 150 -9.06 3.80 -31.10
C GLU A 150 -7.71 4.36 -31.59
N LEU A 151 -7.16 5.38 -30.92
CA LEU A 151 -5.87 5.98 -31.29
C LEU A 151 -4.67 5.27 -30.65
N VAL A 152 -4.76 4.83 -29.39
CA VAL A 152 -3.59 4.32 -28.65
C VAL A 152 -3.64 2.82 -28.33
N GLY A 153 -4.76 2.16 -28.61
CA GLY A 153 -4.97 0.76 -28.27
C GLY A 153 -5.11 0.49 -26.76
N HIS A 154 -5.49 -0.74 -26.41
CA HIS A 154 -5.76 -1.14 -25.01
C HIS A 154 -4.55 -1.04 -24.09
N SER A 155 -3.37 -1.44 -24.59
CA SER A 155 -2.14 -1.54 -23.78
C SER A 155 -1.63 -0.18 -23.28
N ARG A 156 -1.90 0.90 -24.02
CA ARG A 156 -1.48 2.28 -23.69
C ARG A 156 -2.64 3.16 -23.22
N LEU A 157 -3.87 2.64 -23.17
CA LEU A 157 -5.07 3.38 -22.80
C LEU A 157 -4.96 4.06 -21.42
N GLY A 158 -4.38 3.35 -20.43
CA GLY A 158 -4.20 3.88 -19.08
C GLY A 158 -3.28 5.11 -19.04
N PHE A 159 -2.14 5.06 -19.75
CA PHE A 159 -1.22 6.19 -19.86
C PHE A 159 -1.87 7.36 -20.61
N ALA A 160 -2.46 7.10 -21.77
CA ALA A 160 -3.11 8.11 -22.60
C ALA A 160 -4.25 8.83 -21.87
N SER A 161 -5.10 8.06 -21.18
CA SER A 161 -6.19 8.62 -20.36
C SER A 161 -5.65 9.42 -19.19
N GLY A 162 -4.59 8.94 -18.52
CA GLY A 162 -3.94 9.66 -17.43
C GLY A 162 -3.39 11.03 -17.86
N VAL A 163 -2.66 11.08 -18.99
CA VAL A 163 -2.11 12.33 -19.55
C VAL A 163 -3.21 13.32 -19.92
N LEU A 164 -4.30 12.86 -20.56
CA LEU A 164 -5.43 13.72 -20.93
C LEU A 164 -6.19 14.27 -19.72
N GLU A 165 -6.44 13.45 -18.70
CA GLU A 165 -7.13 13.92 -17.49
C GLU A 165 -6.25 14.90 -16.69
N MET A 166 -4.93 14.67 -16.62
CA MET A 166 -4.00 15.62 -16.00
C MET A 166 -3.96 16.97 -16.74
N SER A 167 -3.99 16.97 -18.07
CA SER A 167 -3.96 18.20 -18.84
C SER A 167 -5.23 19.04 -18.66
N VAL A 168 -6.40 18.39 -18.53
CA VAL A 168 -7.65 19.07 -18.20
C VAL A 168 -7.56 19.75 -16.84
N VAL A 169 -7.06 19.06 -15.81
CA VAL A 169 -6.94 19.66 -14.47
C VAL A 169 -6.04 20.89 -14.49
N LEU A 170 -4.88 20.80 -15.16
CA LEU A 170 -3.96 21.94 -15.30
C LEU A 170 -4.57 23.09 -16.10
N ALA A 171 -5.28 22.79 -17.19
CA ALA A 171 -5.97 23.77 -18.01
C ALA A 171 -7.09 24.50 -17.26
N VAL A 172 -7.89 23.75 -16.50
CA VAL A 172 -8.93 24.30 -15.61
C VAL A 172 -8.32 25.29 -14.63
N CYS A 173 -7.25 24.88 -13.91
CA CYS A 173 -6.56 25.76 -12.98
C CYS A 173 -5.99 27.01 -13.67
N ALA A 174 -5.31 26.84 -14.81
CA ALA A 174 -4.74 27.96 -15.56
C ALA A 174 -5.82 28.93 -16.06
N GLY A 175 -6.94 28.42 -16.56
CA GLY A 175 -8.08 29.21 -17.04
C GLY A 175 -8.70 30.05 -15.93
N GLN A 176 -8.86 29.46 -14.74
CA GLN A 176 -9.36 30.17 -13.56
C GLN A 176 -8.42 31.30 -13.14
N ILE A 177 -7.11 31.01 -13.04
CA ILE A 177 -6.10 31.94 -12.52
C ILE A 177 -5.86 33.09 -13.47
N LEU A 178 -5.49 32.78 -14.71
CA LEU A 178 -5.10 33.80 -15.68
C LEU A 178 -6.26 34.74 -15.97
N SER A 179 -7.48 34.22 -16.03
CA SER A 179 -8.66 35.04 -16.33
C SER A 179 -9.07 35.94 -15.17
N GLY A 180 -9.12 35.42 -13.94
CA GLY A 180 -9.44 36.21 -12.76
C GLY A 180 -8.40 37.32 -12.51
N TRP A 181 -7.12 36.98 -12.65
CA TRP A 181 -6.02 37.94 -12.51
C TRP A 181 -6.03 39.00 -13.61
N TRP A 182 -6.27 38.60 -14.86
CA TRP A 182 -6.33 39.53 -15.98
C TRP A 182 -7.53 40.48 -15.88
N PHE A 183 -8.70 39.96 -15.47
CA PHE A 183 -9.88 40.78 -15.23
C PHE A 183 -9.59 41.89 -14.21
N ASP A 184 -9.00 41.55 -13.05
CA ASP A 184 -8.72 42.53 -12.01
C ASP A 184 -7.67 43.56 -12.42
N ILE A 185 -6.59 43.15 -13.10
CA ILE A 185 -5.58 44.10 -13.63
C ILE A 185 -6.24 45.13 -14.55
N ARG A 186 -7.12 44.67 -15.44
CA ARG A 186 -7.83 45.57 -16.36
C ARG A 186 -8.84 46.43 -15.62
N LEU A 187 -9.57 45.85 -14.66
CA LEU A 187 -10.53 46.58 -13.86
C LEU A 187 -9.85 47.72 -13.10
N GLY A 188 -8.73 47.46 -12.41
CA GLY A 188 -7.96 48.49 -11.70
C GLY A 188 -7.46 49.61 -12.62
N GLY A 189 -6.92 49.26 -13.79
CA GLY A 189 -6.49 50.26 -14.78
C GLY A 189 -7.63 51.15 -15.30
N PHE A 190 -8.86 50.63 -15.41
CA PHE A 190 -10.03 51.45 -15.77
C PHE A 190 -10.60 52.21 -14.57
N GLU A 191 -10.50 51.66 -13.37
CA GLU A 191 -10.96 52.28 -12.12
C GLU A 191 -10.10 53.49 -11.72
N GLU A 192 -8.82 53.53 -12.10
CA GLU A 192 -7.97 54.73 -12.02
C GLU A 192 -8.46 55.87 -12.93
N ILE A 193 -9.10 55.55 -14.05
CA ILE A 193 -9.55 56.52 -15.07
C ILE A 193 -10.96 57.05 -14.74
N LEU A 194 -11.89 56.15 -14.41
CA LEU A 194 -13.28 56.47 -14.08
C LEU A 194 -13.75 55.65 -12.86
N PRO A 195 -13.49 56.11 -11.63
CA PRO A 195 -13.80 55.37 -10.41
C PRO A 195 -15.30 55.04 -10.29
N GLY A 196 -15.63 53.80 -9.90
CA GLY A 196 -17.01 53.36 -9.65
C GLY A 196 -17.90 53.20 -10.89
N SER A 197 -17.35 53.30 -12.11
CA SER A 197 -18.12 53.08 -13.34
C SER A 197 -18.38 51.61 -13.62
N ILE A 198 -19.66 51.26 -13.80
CA ILE A 198 -20.10 49.91 -14.25
C ILE A 198 -19.48 49.56 -15.62
N GLU A 199 -19.15 50.57 -16.43
CA GLU A 199 -18.52 50.37 -17.74
C GLU A 199 -17.14 49.70 -17.65
N ASN A 200 -16.44 49.89 -16.52
CA ASN A 200 -15.11 49.32 -16.32
C ASN A 200 -15.15 47.79 -16.30
N GLY A 201 -16.22 47.19 -15.73
CA GLY A 201 -16.40 45.74 -15.71
C GLY A 201 -16.54 45.15 -17.12
N TRP A 202 -17.37 45.76 -17.97
CA TRP A 202 -17.54 45.34 -19.36
C TRP A 202 -16.23 45.42 -20.15
N ASN A 203 -15.52 46.54 -20.00
CA ASN A 203 -14.24 46.76 -20.68
C ASN A 203 -13.14 45.80 -20.19
N ALA A 204 -13.14 45.49 -18.88
CA ALA A 204 -12.21 44.54 -18.28
C ALA A 204 -12.41 43.10 -18.81
N ALA A 205 -13.66 42.69 -19.05
CA ALA A 205 -13.96 41.34 -19.55
C ALA A 205 -13.74 41.19 -21.07
N PHE A 206 -13.94 42.27 -21.85
CA PHE A 206 -13.99 42.20 -23.31
C PHE A 206 -12.70 41.69 -23.96
N PHE A 207 -11.55 42.31 -23.65
CA PHE A 207 -10.29 41.96 -24.31
C PHE A 207 -9.84 40.52 -24.01
N PRO A 208 -9.87 40.03 -22.75
CA PRO A 208 -9.60 38.63 -22.46
C PRO A 208 -10.54 37.66 -23.20
N LEU A 209 -11.85 37.96 -23.29
CA LEU A 209 -12.82 37.12 -24.03
C LEU A 209 -12.50 37.03 -25.52
N VAL A 210 -12.13 38.14 -26.16
CA VAL A 210 -11.70 38.16 -27.57
C VAL A 210 -10.45 37.31 -27.76
N LEU A 211 -9.51 37.37 -26.82
CA LEU A 211 -8.27 36.60 -26.92
C LEU A 211 -8.50 35.09 -26.79
N ILE A 212 -9.33 34.65 -25.85
CA ILE A 212 -9.64 33.20 -25.73
C ILE A 212 -10.44 32.69 -26.93
N ALA A 213 -11.32 33.52 -27.51
CA ALA A 213 -12.03 33.21 -28.75
C ALA A 213 -11.05 33.11 -29.94
N ALA A 214 -10.13 34.07 -30.08
CA ALA A 214 -9.09 34.04 -31.12
C ALA A 214 -8.16 32.83 -30.95
N GLY A 215 -7.84 32.48 -29.71
CA GLY A 215 -7.08 31.28 -29.40
C GLY A 215 -7.76 30.00 -29.93
N ALA A 216 -9.09 29.94 -29.95
CA ALA A 216 -9.83 28.77 -30.43
C ALA A 216 -9.69 28.51 -31.95
N LEU A 217 -9.23 29.48 -32.74
CA LEU A 217 -9.02 29.34 -34.18
C LEU A 217 -7.90 28.33 -34.53
N PRO A 218 -6.67 28.45 -33.96
CA PRO A 218 -5.63 27.42 -34.10
C PRO A 218 -6.12 25.99 -33.78
N THR A 219 -6.98 25.80 -32.78
CA THR A 219 -7.51 24.47 -32.46
C THR A 219 -8.41 23.88 -33.52
N ILE A 220 -9.14 24.71 -34.27
CA ILE A 220 -9.90 24.24 -35.42
C ILE A 220 -8.93 23.68 -36.46
N ALA A 221 -7.80 24.35 -36.74
CA ALA A 221 -6.79 23.83 -37.66
C ALA A 221 -6.15 22.53 -37.14
N ILE A 222 -5.78 22.47 -35.85
CA ILE A 222 -5.21 21.27 -35.21
C ILE A 222 -6.18 20.08 -35.25
N SER A 223 -7.50 20.33 -35.19
CA SER A 223 -8.53 19.28 -35.26
C SER A 223 -8.52 18.47 -36.55
N TYR A 224 -8.02 19.04 -37.65
CA TYR A 224 -7.83 18.34 -38.93
C TYR A 224 -6.60 17.42 -38.92
N GLY A 225 -5.72 17.57 -37.93
CA GLY A 225 -4.62 16.65 -37.64
C GLY A 225 -5.07 15.29 -37.11
N ILE A 226 -6.28 15.20 -36.53
CA ILE A 226 -6.88 13.96 -36.04
C ILE A 226 -7.38 13.13 -37.23
N GLU A 227 -6.92 11.88 -37.30
CA GLU A 227 -7.36 10.91 -38.30
C GLU A 227 -8.88 10.66 -38.23
N LYS A 228 -9.51 10.46 -39.40
CA LYS A 228 -10.96 10.26 -39.47
C LYS A 228 -11.28 8.81 -39.16
N ILE A 229 -11.91 8.58 -38.01
CA ILE A 229 -12.36 7.25 -37.60
C ILE A 229 -13.82 7.05 -38.03
N PRO A 230 -14.18 5.92 -38.67
CA PRO A 230 -15.55 5.67 -39.11
C PRO A 230 -16.55 5.61 -37.96
N ALA A 231 -17.83 5.87 -38.25
CA ALA A 231 -18.90 5.79 -37.26
C ALA A 231 -19.22 4.32 -36.93
N MET A 232 -19.46 4.00 -35.66
CA MET A 232 -19.73 2.63 -35.19
C MET A 232 -21.22 2.33 -34.98
N GLY A 233 -22.06 3.35 -34.78
CA GLY A 233 -23.47 3.19 -34.42
C GLY A 233 -24.44 3.36 -35.60
N SER A 234 -25.27 2.33 -35.83
CA SER A 234 -26.38 2.36 -36.80
C SER A 234 -27.73 2.75 -36.17
N ARG A 235 -27.79 2.93 -34.83
CA ARG A 235 -29.03 3.18 -34.08
C ARG A 235 -29.71 4.47 -34.54
N ARG A 236 -30.97 4.35 -34.99
CA ARG A 236 -31.83 5.49 -35.36
C ARG A 236 -32.22 6.31 -34.13
N PHE A 237 -32.48 7.59 -34.34
CA PHE A 237 -32.94 8.48 -33.28
C PHE A 237 -34.34 8.07 -32.80
N GLU A 238 -34.52 7.98 -31.48
CA GLU A 238 -35.80 7.71 -30.82
C GLU A 238 -36.02 8.70 -29.68
N LYS A 239 -37.27 9.15 -29.48
CA LYS A 239 -37.61 10.09 -28.39
C LYS A 239 -37.27 9.54 -26.99
N LYS A 240 -37.18 8.22 -26.84
CA LYS A 240 -36.81 7.54 -25.59
C LYS A 240 -35.37 7.86 -25.15
N ILE A 241 -34.48 8.24 -26.07
CA ILE A 241 -33.07 8.54 -25.78
C ILE A 241 -32.95 9.64 -24.70
N PHE A 242 -33.83 10.63 -24.71
CA PHE A 242 -33.85 11.71 -23.70
C PHE A 242 -33.97 11.22 -22.26
N TRP A 243 -34.58 10.05 -22.04
CA TRP A 243 -34.87 9.52 -20.70
C TRP A 243 -34.12 8.22 -20.41
N GLU A 244 -33.28 7.75 -21.33
CA GLU A 244 -32.63 6.43 -21.24
C GLU A 244 -31.60 6.35 -20.12
N HIS A 245 -30.86 7.42 -19.85
CA HIS A 245 -29.88 7.51 -18.76
C HIS A 245 -30.53 7.50 -17.37
N PHE A 246 -31.74 8.01 -17.21
CA PHE A 246 -32.50 7.84 -15.96
C PHE A 246 -32.83 6.37 -15.69
N GLY A 247 -33.06 5.58 -16.75
CA GLY A 247 -33.18 4.13 -16.64
C GLY A 247 -31.89 3.44 -16.17
N GLN A 248 -30.73 4.01 -16.49
CA GLN A 248 -29.41 3.49 -16.08
C GLN A 248 -29.12 3.71 -14.58
N LEU A 249 -29.82 4.65 -13.92
CA LEU A 249 -29.77 4.75 -12.45
C LEU A 249 -30.30 3.48 -11.78
N LYS A 250 -31.19 2.75 -12.43
CA LYS A 250 -31.67 1.46 -11.91
C LYS A 250 -30.52 0.45 -11.83
N ASP A 251 -29.67 0.36 -12.86
CA ASP A 251 -28.51 -0.55 -12.89
C ASP A 251 -27.55 -0.28 -11.72
N LEU A 252 -27.39 0.98 -11.30
CA LEU A 252 -26.60 1.34 -10.11
C LEU A 252 -27.21 0.81 -8.81
N TRP A 253 -28.55 0.77 -8.71
CA TRP A 253 -29.25 0.39 -7.49
C TRP A 253 -29.47 -1.13 -7.35
N GLU A 254 -29.17 -1.91 -8.38
CA GLU A 254 -29.25 -3.38 -8.39
C GLU A 254 -28.20 -4.03 -7.47
N ASP A 255 -26.93 -3.59 -7.53
CA ASP A 255 -25.85 -4.12 -6.70
C ASP A 255 -25.50 -3.15 -5.56
N ARG A 256 -25.52 -3.64 -4.32
CA ARG A 256 -25.18 -2.86 -3.13
C ARG A 256 -23.77 -2.26 -3.19
N ARG A 257 -22.79 -2.98 -3.73
CA ARG A 257 -21.39 -2.53 -3.84
C ARG A 257 -21.28 -1.35 -4.79
N ILE A 258 -21.89 -1.46 -5.96
CA ILE A 258 -21.91 -0.41 -6.98
C ILE A 258 -22.64 0.81 -6.45
N ARG A 259 -23.83 0.64 -5.85
CA ARG A 259 -24.60 1.74 -5.29
C ARG A 259 -23.84 2.52 -4.21
N LEU A 260 -23.17 1.84 -3.29
CA LEU A 260 -22.44 2.49 -2.21
C LEU A 260 -21.22 3.27 -2.74
N SER A 261 -20.49 2.71 -3.72
CA SER A 261 -19.41 3.44 -4.37
C SER A 261 -19.90 4.63 -5.16
N ALA A 262 -20.98 4.48 -5.91
CA ALA A 262 -21.58 5.57 -6.67
C ALA A 262 -22.08 6.70 -5.75
N ALA A 263 -22.73 6.35 -4.63
CA ALA A 263 -23.16 7.35 -3.65
C ALA A 263 -21.98 8.11 -3.02
N GLY A 264 -20.86 7.43 -2.74
CA GLY A 264 -19.65 8.08 -2.21
C GLY A 264 -18.95 8.99 -3.24
N ALA A 265 -18.91 8.59 -4.51
CA ALA A 265 -18.41 9.44 -5.60
C ALA A 265 -19.30 10.67 -5.81
N ALA A 266 -20.62 10.49 -5.82
CA ALA A 266 -21.57 11.59 -5.92
C ALA A 266 -21.47 12.55 -4.71
N PHE A 267 -21.24 12.03 -3.50
CA PHE A 267 -20.99 12.84 -2.32
C PHE A 267 -19.75 13.74 -2.49
N PHE A 268 -18.65 13.23 -3.07
CA PHE A 268 -17.48 14.04 -3.39
C PHE A 268 -17.83 15.20 -4.34
N TRP A 269 -18.55 14.92 -5.44
CA TRP A 269 -18.89 15.96 -6.42
C TRP A 269 -19.86 17.00 -5.86
N GLY A 270 -20.81 16.58 -5.00
CA GLY A 270 -21.64 17.50 -4.24
C GLY A 270 -20.81 18.37 -3.29
N PHE A 271 -19.91 17.78 -2.51
CA PHE A 271 -19.02 18.51 -1.62
C PHE A 271 -18.11 19.51 -2.37
N ALA A 272 -17.50 19.09 -3.48
CA ALA A 272 -16.66 19.94 -4.31
C ALA A 272 -17.47 21.08 -4.96
N GLY A 273 -18.70 20.81 -5.44
CA GLY A 273 -19.62 21.81 -5.95
C GLY A 273 -19.99 22.86 -4.89
N PHE A 274 -20.25 22.42 -3.66
CA PHE A 274 -20.47 23.32 -2.52
C PHE A 274 -19.24 24.17 -2.23
N LEU A 275 -18.05 23.57 -2.11
CA LEU A 275 -16.79 24.28 -1.86
C LEU A 275 -16.51 25.35 -2.94
N ASN A 276 -16.77 25.03 -4.20
CA ASN A 276 -16.59 25.95 -5.32
C ASN A 276 -17.44 27.23 -5.14
N LEU A 277 -18.73 27.07 -4.86
CA LEU A 277 -19.63 28.20 -4.63
C LEU A 277 -19.33 28.96 -3.33
N ALA A 278 -19.00 28.24 -2.26
CA ALA A 278 -18.63 28.85 -0.99
C ALA A 278 -17.39 29.73 -1.13
N ALA A 279 -16.39 29.30 -1.91
CA ALA A 279 -15.20 30.11 -2.16
C ALA A 279 -15.46 31.31 -3.09
N ILE A 280 -16.41 31.22 -4.03
CA ILE A 280 -16.89 32.39 -4.78
C ILE A 280 -17.54 33.41 -3.82
N GLN A 281 -18.42 32.94 -2.92
CA GLN A 281 -19.01 33.80 -1.90
C GLN A 281 -17.94 34.42 -0.99
N MET A 282 -16.94 33.64 -0.58
CA MET A 282 -15.85 34.15 0.26
C MET A 282 -15.05 35.25 -0.45
N GLY A 283 -14.72 35.08 -1.73
CA GLY A 283 -14.07 36.13 -2.50
C GLY A 283 -14.90 37.42 -2.50
N LYS A 284 -16.23 37.29 -2.58
CA LYS A 284 -17.15 38.44 -2.57
C LYS A 284 -17.19 39.10 -1.19
N ASP A 285 -17.21 38.31 -0.12
CA ASP A 285 -17.18 38.82 1.25
C ASP A 285 -15.85 39.52 1.58
N MET A 286 -14.75 39.15 0.91
CA MET A 286 -13.44 39.79 1.08
C MET A 286 -13.32 41.14 0.37
N THR A 287 -13.89 41.28 -0.83
CA THR A 287 -13.65 42.45 -1.71
C THR A 287 -14.91 43.27 -2.02
N GLY A 288 -16.07 42.85 -1.53
CA GLY A 288 -17.37 43.42 -1.92
C GLY A 288 -17.79 43.11 -3.35
N GLY A 289 -17.04 42.26 -4.08
CA GLY A 289 -17.26 41.97 -5.50
C GLY A 289 -16.64 42.98 -6.47
N GLY A 290 -15.81 43.90 -5.97
CA GLY A 290 -15.07 44.91 -6.75
C GLY A 290 -13.63 44.49 -7.06
N TYR A 291 -12.71 45.45 -7.08
CA TYR A 291 -11.29 45.21 -7.35
C TYR A 291 -10.69 44.10 -6.46
N GLY A 292 -9.99 43.15 -7.09
CA GLY A 292 -9.35 42.00 -6.42
C GLY A 292 -10.25 40.75 -6.31
N PHE A 293 -11.55 40.87 -6.61
CA PHE A 293 -12.50 39.76 -6.52
C PHE A 293 -12.13 38.57 -7.42
N GLY A 294 -11.73 38.83 -8.67
CA GLY A 294 -11.37 37.77 -9.62
C GLY A 294 -10.15 36.98 -9.17
N THR A 295 -9.14 37.69 -8.66
CA THR A 295 -7.87 37.13 -8.18
C THR A 295 -8.07 36.31 -6.92
N ASP A 296 -8.86 36.80 -5.95
CA ASP A 296 -9.11 36.07 -4.71
C ASP A 296 -9.85 34.75 -4.94
N ILE A 297 -10.91 34.74 -5.77
CA ILE A 297 -11.59 33.48 -6.12
C ILE A 297 -10.62 32.53 -6.82
N ALA A 298 -9.85 33.02 -7.79
CA ALA A 298 -8.86 32.22 -8.50
C ALA A 298 -7.86 31.55 -7.55
N VAL A 299 -7.35 32.28 -6.56
CA VAL A 299 -6.39 31.74 -5.57
C VAL A 299 -7.04 30.73 -4.64
N LEU A 300 -8.27 30.98 -4.17
CA LEU A 300 -9.02 30.01 -3.35
C LEU A 300 -9.31 28.71 -4.12
N MET A 301 -9.66 28.82 -5.40
CA MET A 301 -9.89 27.67 -6.29
C MET A 301 -8.62 26.88 -6.60
N LEU A 302 -7.50 27.57 -6.78
CA LEU A 302 -6.20 26.93 -6.93
C LEU A 302 -5.87 26.10 -5.69
N ALA A 303 -6.13 26.63 -4.50
CA ALA A 303 -5.87 25.90 -3.27
C ALA A 303 -6.72 24.62 -3.19
N ALA A 304 -8.03 24.71 -3.46
CA ALA A 304 -8.91 23.55 -3.49
C ALA A 304 -8.50 22.51 -4.56
N SER A 305 -8.22 22.95 -5.80
CA SER A 305 -7.85 22.09 -6.93
C SER A 305 -6.46 21.47 -6.79
N GLY A 306 -5.50 22.22 -6.23
CA GLY A 306 -4.19 21.71 -5.84
C GLY A 306 -4.30 20.64 -4.76
N GLY A 307 -5.23 20.83 -3.81
CA GLY A 307 -5.59 19.83 -2.82
C GLY A 307 -6.10 18.54 -3.45
N ILE A 308 -7.11 18.64 -4.33
CA ILE A 308 -7.68 17.50 -5.07
C ILE A 308 -6.58 16.75 -5.83
N THR A 309 -5.69 17.48 -6.51
CA THR A 309 -4.57 16.90 -7.28
C THR A 309 -3.61 16.14 -6.37
N LEU A 310 -3.17 16.76 -5.27
CA LEU A 310 -2.25 16.15 -4.31
C LEU A 310 -2.88 14.91 -3.65
N GLY A 311 -4.12 15.02 -3.19
CA GLY A 311 -4.85 13.90 -2.59
C GLY A 311 -5.05 12.74 -3.57
N GLY A 312 -5.33 13.04 -4.84
CA GLY A 312 -5.47 12.05 -5.91
C GLY A 312 -4.16 11.30 -6.20
N VAL A 313 -3.02 12.01 -6.24
CA VAL A 313 -1.69 11.40 -6.38
C VAL A 313 -1.39 10.50 -5.19
N ILE A 314 -1.58 10.98 -3.95
CA ILE A 314 -1.35 10.20 -2.74
C ILE A 314 -2.19 8.92 -2.74
N ALA A 315 -3.49 9.03 -3.02
CA ALA A 315 -4.39 7.88 -3.07
C ALA A 315 -4.00 6.89 -4.18
N SER A 316 -3.61 7.38 -5.35
CA SER A 316 -3.15 6.54 -6.46
C SER A 316 -1.86 5.78 -6.13
N LEU A 317 -0.92 6.42 -5.43
CA LEU A 317 0.32 5.78 -4.98
C LEU A 317 0.05 4.68 -3.94
N ILE A 318 -0.88 4.91 -3.02
CA ILE A 318 -1.29 3.91 -2.02
C ILE A 318 -2.03 2.75 -2.68
N CYS A 319 -2.92 3.02 -3.64
CA CYS A 319 -3.71 2.04 -4.37
C CYS A 319 -2.96 1.33 -5.52
N LYS A 320 -1.66 1.61 -5.73
CA LYS A 320 -0.89 1.11 -6.88
C LYS A 320 -0.91 -0.42 -7.04
N LYS A 321 -0.93 -1.16 -5.93
CA LYS A 321 -0.93 -2.64 -5.95
C LYS A 321 -2.30 -3.25 -5.73
N ASN A 322 -3.11 -2.64 -4.87
CA ASN A 322 -4.42 -3.14 -4.44
C ASN A 322 -5.35 -1.95 -4.19
N ILE A 323 -6.66 -2.12 -4.43
CA ILE A 323 -7.64 -1.08 -4.16
C ILE A 323 -7.89 -0.99 -2.64
N GLU A 324 -7.37 0.05 -2.00
CA GLU A 324 -7.45 0.25 -0.54
C GLU A 324 -8.66 1.10 -0.16
N LEU A 325 -9.83 0.48 -0.04
CA LEU A 325 -11.07 1.13 0.41
C LEU A 325 -10.99 1.78 1.81
N GLY A 326 -9.95 1.46 2.59
CA GLY A 326 -9.70 2.08 3.90
C GLY A 326 -9.42 3.58 3.81
N LEU A 327 -8.98 4.05 2.63
CA LEU A 327 -8.78 5.47 2.36
C LEU A 327 -10.07 6.28 2.33
N VAL A 328 -11.23 5.65 2.06
CA VAL A 328 -12.53 6.34 1.96
C VAL A 328 -12.89 7.11 3.24
N PRO A 329 -12.98 6.46 4.43
CA PRO A 329 -13.23 7.17 5.68
C PRO A 329 -12.05 8.05 6.12
N VAL A 330 -10.81 7.75 5.72
CA VAL A 330 -9.66 8.64 6.00
C VAL A 330 -9.82 9.97 5.24
N GLY A 331 -10.10 9.91 3.94
CA GLY A 331 -10.38 11.07 3.11
C GLY A 331 -11.59 11.85 3.63
N GLY A 332 -12.68 11.14 3.98
CA GLY A 332 -13.84 11.74 4.61
C GLY A 332 -13.53 12.48 5.92
N MET A 333 -12.69 11.91 6.80
CA MET A 333 -12.27 12.59 8.03
C MET A 333 -11.40 13.83 7.75
N ILE A 334 -10.52 13.77 6.74
CA ILE A 334 -9.75 14.94 6.29
C ILE A 334 -10.70 16.03 5.78
N MET A 335 -11.77 15.69 5.06
CA MET A 335 -12.81 16.64 4.63
C MET A 335 -13.53 17.29 5.82
N VAL A 336 -13.85 16.51 6.87
CA VAL A 336 -14.45 17.01 8.11
C VAL A 336 -13.52 18.01 8.79
N ILE A 337 -12.25 17.63 8.99
CA ILE A 337 -11.25 18.49 9.63
C ILE A 337 -11.05 19.78 8.81
N GLY A 338 -10.90 19.66 7.49
CA GLY A 338 -10.77 20.80 6.60
C GLY A 338 -11.99 21.73 6.66
N SER A 339 -13.21 21.18 6.67
CA SER A 339 -14.44 21.97 6.75
C SER A 339 -14.61 22.66 8.10
N LEU A 340 -14.32 21.99 9.21
CA LEU A 340 -14.35 22.60 10.55
C LEU A 340 -13.28 23.70 10.67
N ALA A 341 -12.08 23.45 10.16
CA ALA A 341 -11.02 24.45 10.17
C ALA A 341 -11.37 25.67 9.32
N LEU A 342 -12.02 25.50 8.17
CA LEU A 342 -12.57 26.59 7.36
C LEU A 342 -13.64 27.38 8.13
N ALA A 343 -14.50 26.70 8.89
CA ALA A 343 -15.52 27.37 9.70
C ALA A 343 -14.92 28.24 10.81
N MET A 344 -13.79 27.83 11.38
CA MET A 344 -13.15 28.51 12.52
C MET A 344 -12.11 29.56 12.12
N THR A 345 -11.68 29.56 10.85
CA THR A 345 -10.59 30.43 10.38
C THR A 345 -11.16 31.71 9.79
N PRO A 346 -10.68 32.90 10.22
CA PRO A 346 -11.07 34.16 9.60
C PRO A 346 -10.79 34.17 8.10
N ILE A 347 -11.73 34.70 7.33
CA ILE A 347 -11.68 34.73 5.86
C ILE A 347 -10.44 35.43 5.28
N SER A 348 -9.90 36.43 5.99
CA SER A 348 -8.69 37.17 5.61
C SER A 348 -7.39 36.41 5.87
N SER A 349 -7.45 35.28 6.58
CA SER A 349 -6.27 34.53 6.99
C SER A 349 -5.69 33.73 5.82
N VAL A 350 -4.35 33.68 5.71
CA VAL A 350 -3.68 32.83 4.72
C VAL A 350 -3.99 31.34 4.91
N TRP A 351 -4.35 30.94 6.13
CA TRP A 351 -4.70 29.57 6.49
C TRP A 351 -5.95 29.07 5.78
N ILE A 352 -6.85 29.95 5.34
CA ILE A 352 -8.07 29.57 4.62
C ILE A 352 -7.73 28.82 3.32
N LYS A 353 -6.66 29.23 2.64
CA LYS A 353 -6.14 28.59 1.43
C LYS A 353 -5.64 27.18 1.75
N ILE A 354 -4.89 27.04 2.85
CA ILE A 354 -4.38 25.73 3.30
C ILE A 354 -5.53 24.80 3.65
N TRP A 355 -6.57 25.28 4.35
CA TRP A 355 -7.70 24.43 4.72
C TRP A 355 -8.58 24.03 3.53
N LEU A 356 -8.72 24.90 2.51
CA LEU A 356 -9.33 24.51 1.22
C LEU A 356 -8.53 23.41 0.53
N MET A 357 -7.20 23.52 0.55
CA MET A 357 -6.32 22.47 0.01
C MET A 357 -6.47 21.15 0.79
N VAL A 358 -6.54 21.20 2.12
CA VAL A 358 -6.77 20.02 2.96
C VAL A 358 -8.14 19.39 2.67
N ALA A 359 -9.21 20.19 2.60
CA ALA A 359 -10.55 19.71 2.30
C ALA A 359 -10.62 19.06 0.89
N GLY A 360 -10.01 19.69 -0.12
CA GLY A 360 -9.90 19.15 -1.48
C GLY A 360 -9.10 17.84 -1.53
N ALA A 361 -7.98 17.76 -0.80
CA ALA A 361 -7.17 16.54 -0.71
C ALA A 361 -7.94 15.38 -0.06
N GLY A 362 -8.68 15.64 1.01
CA GLY A 362 -9.57 14.64 1.62
C GLY A 362 -10.61 14.11 0.64
N GLY A 363 -11.22 14.99 -0.14
CA GLY A 363 -12.17 14.63 -1.18
C GLY A 363 -11.58 13.67 -2.23
N ALA A 364 -10.39 13.97 -2.75
CA ALA A 364 -9.74 13.12 -3.73
C ALA A 364 -9.28 11.77 -3.14
N ILE A 365 -8.78 11.76 -1.90
CA ILE A 365 -8.42 10.52 -1.18
C ILE A 365 -9.64 9.61 -1.01
N LEU A 366 -10.83 10.19 -0.82
CA LEU A 366 -12.09 9.46 -0.79
C LEU A 366 -12.49 8.95 -2.17
N LEU A 367 -12.42 9.78 -3.21
CA LEU A 367 -12.95 9.48 -4.56
C LEU A 367 -12.18 8.38 -5.29
N VAL A 368 -10.84 8.46 -5.31
CA VAL A 368 -9.98 7.57 -6.10
C VAL A 368 -10.25 6.08 -5.85
N PRO A 369 -10.23 5.55 -4.61
CA PRO A 369 -10.50 4.14 -4.35
C PRO A 369 -11.94 3.73 -4.66
N LEU A 370 -12.92 4.63 -4.50
CA LEU A 370 -14.32 4.33 -4.83
C LEU A 370 -14.53 4.13 -6.32
N ASN A 371 -13.94 5.01 -7.14
CA ASN A 371 -14.01 4.90 -8.60
C ASN A 371 -13.28 3.65 -9.10
N ALA A 372 -12.09 3.36 -8.56
CA ALA A 372 -11.37 2.14 -8.89
C ALA A 372 -12.17 0.88 -8.52
N TYR A 373 -12.73 0.83 -7.31
CA TYR A 373 -13.54 -0.31 -6.85
C TYR A 373 -14.82 -0.48 -7.66
N LEU A 374 -15.49 0.62 -8.02
CA LEU A 374 -16.69 0.56 -8.87
C LEU A 374 -16.35 -0.07 -10.22
N GLN A 375 -15.27 0.36 -10.87
CA GLN A 375 -14.86 -0.20 -12.16
C GLN A 375 -14.48 -1.68 -12.10
N ASP A 376 -13.85 -2.10 -10.99
CA ASP A 376 -13.43 -3.48 -10.72
C ASP A 376 -14.64 -4.42 -10.53
N VAL A 377 -15.65 -3.97 -9.77
CA VAL A 377 -16.85 -4.79 -9.48
C VAL A 377 -17.87 -4.78 -10.63
N CYS A 378 -17.82 -3.79 -11.53
CA CYS A 378 -18.76 -3.68 -12.63
C CYS A 378 -18.61 -4.82 -13.65
N PRO A 379 -19.70 -5.56 -13.98
CA PRO A 379 -19.70 -6.52 -15.08
C PRO A 379 -19.27 -5.84 -16.39
N PRO A 380 -18.37 -6.45 -17.20
CA PRO A 380 -17.85 -5.85 -18.43
C PRO A 380 -18.94 -5.36 -19.38
N GLU A 381 -20.03 -6.13 -19.53
CA GLU A 381 -21.14 -5.85 -20.43
C GLU A 381 -21.99 -4.64 -20.00
N LYS A 382 -22.13 -4.40 -18.67
CA LYS A 382 -22.94 -3.30 -18.12
C LYS A 382 -22.10 -2.06 -17.76
N ARG A 383 -20.76 -2.16 -17.81
CA ARG A 383 -19.83 -1.12 -17.31
C ARG A 383 -20.11 0.27 -17.89
N GLY A 384 -20.35 0.36 -19.20
CA GLY A 384 -20.66 1.64 -19.85
C GLY A 384 -21.94 2.31 -19.33
N ARG A 385 -23.01 1.53 -19.15
CA ARG A 385 -24.29 2.03 -18.60
C ARG A 385 -24.17 2.44 -17.14
N ILE A 386 -23.45 1.66 -16.34
CA ILE A 386 -23.18 1.97 -14.93
C ILE A 386 -22.38 3.27 -14.79
N ILE A 387 -21.33 3.46 -15.59
CA ILE A 387 -20.54 4.71 -15.60
C ILE A 387 -21.40 5.90 -16.04
N ALA A 388 -22.29 5.72 -17.03
CA ALA A 388 -23.20 6.77 -17.45
C ALA A 388 -24.21 7.14 -16.34
N GLY A 389 -24.79 6.15 -15.66
CA GLY A 389 -25.62 6.35 -14.48
C GLY A 389 -24.87 7.05 -13.34
N LEU A 390 -23.60 6.72 -13.12
CA LEU A 390 -22.74 7.37 -12.13
C LEU A 390 -22.55 8.85 -12.44
N ASN A 391 -22.19 9.19 -13.68
CA ASN A 391 -22.00 10.60 -14.08
C ASN A 391 -23.30 11.41 -13.90
N LEU A 392 -24.47 10.81 -14.18
CA LEU A 392 -25.76 11.45 -13.93
C LEU A 392 -25.98 11.71 -12.44
N LEU A 393 -25.68 10.73 -11.58
CA LEU A 393 -25.77 10.87 -10.13
C LEU A 393 -24.82 11.96 -9.59
N ASP A 394 -23.59 12.02 -10.12
CA ASP A 394 -22.60 13.05 -9.79
C ASP A 394 -23.12 14.45 -10.14
N CYS A 395 -23.74 14.62 -11.32
CA CYS A 395 -24.35 15.88 -11.73
C CYS A 395 -25.54 16.26 -10.84
N ILE A 396 -26.39 15.30 -10.48
CA ILE A 396 -27.51 15.53 -9.55
C ILE A 396 -26.98 15.99 -8.19
N ALA A 397 -25.94 15.35 -7.65
CA ALA A 397 -25.33 15.73 -6.39
C ALA A 397 -24.72 17.15 -6.44
N GLY A 398 -24.05 17.48 -7.55
CA GLY A 398 -23.56 18.84 -7.81
C GLY A 398 -24.69 19.88 -7.82
N LEU A 399 -25.81 19.59 -8.49
CA LEU A 399 -26.98 20.48 -8.53
C LEU A 399 -27.62 20.65 -7.14
N ILE A 400 -27.74 19.58 -6.36
CA ILE A 400 -28.22 19.65 -4.96
C ILE A 400 -27.31 20.56 -4.13
N ALA A 401 -25.99 20.48 -4.32
CA ALA A 401 -25.05 21.35 -3.63
C ALA A 401 -25.21 22.83 -4.02
N VAL A 402 -25.44 23.11 -5.30
CA VAL A 402 -25.74 24.47 -5.79
C VAL A 402 -27.00 25.03 -5.13
N VAL A 403 -28.07 24.23 -5.08
CA VAL A 403 -29.33 24.64 -4.45
C VAL A 403 -29.14 24.86 -2.95
N LEU A 404 -28.48 23.94 -2.24
CA LEU A 404 -28.23 24.04 -0.81
C LEU A 404 -27.44 25.30 -0.48
N GLN A 405 -26.32 25.52 -1.16
CA GLN A 405 -25.49 26.70 -0.91
C GLN A 405 -26.25 27.99 -1.28
N GLY A 406 -26.98 28.01 -2.39
CA GLY A 406 -27.76 29.18 -2.79
C GLY A 406 -28.87 29.54 -1.80
N VAL A 407 -29.52 28.54 -1.18
CA VAL A 407 -30.47 28.74 -0.07
C VAL A 407 -29.76 29.34 1.14
N LEU A 408 -28.61 28.79 1.55
CA LEU A 408 -27.84 29.31 2.68
C LEU A 408 -27.40 30.76 2.46
N ALA A 409 -26.90 31.07 1.26
CA ALA A 409 -26.51 32.42 0.88
C ALA A 409 -27.71 33.39 0.93
N LYS A 410 -28.89 33.00 0.42
CA LYS A 410 -30.11 33.82 0.49
C LYS A 410 -30.59 34.08 1.92
N THR A 411 -30.40 33.14 2.83
CA THR A 411 -30.72 33.34 4.26
C THR A 411 -29.74 34.26 4.98
N GLY A 412 -28.66 34.71 4.32
CA GLY A 412 -27.60 35.48 4.93
C GLY A 412 -26.74 34.66 5.89
N ALA A 413 -26.74 33.33 5.77
CA ALA A 413 -25.96 32.46 6.63
C ALA A 413 -24.45 32.75 6.42
N PRO A 414 -23.71 33.10 7.48
CA PRO A 414 -22.28 33.41 7.36
C PRO A 414 -21.50 32.14 6.98
N TYR A 415 -20.34 32.31 6.32
CA TYR A 415 -19.55 31.18 5.79
C TYR A 415 -19.24 30.11 6.85
N TRP A 416 -19.03 30.49 8.11
CA TRP A 416 -18.75 29.53 9.19
C TRP A 416 -19.93 28.56 9.44
N VAL A 417 -21.18 29.03 9.35
CA VAL A 417 -22.38 28.17 9.42
C VAL A 417 -22.40 27.21 8.24
N GLN A 418 -22.12 27.73 7.05
CA GLN A 418 -22.11 26.94 5.81
C GLN A 418 -21.10 25.78 5.89
N PHE A 419 -19.86 26.07 6.30
CA PHE A 419 -18.82 25.06 6.48
C PHE A 419 -19.07 24.12 7.67
N SER A 420 -19.75 24.59 8.73
CA SER A 420 -20.18 23.72 9.84
C SER A 420 -21.24 22.71 9.39
N ILE A 421 -22.22 23.13 8.60
CA ILE A 421 -23.22 22.23 7.99
C ILE A 421 -22.51 21.22 7.08
N LEU A 422 -21.58 21.68 6.24
CA LEU A 422 -20.81 20.80 5.36
C LEU A 422 -19.99 19.77 6.16
N ALA A 423 -19.36 20.19 7.26
CA ALA A 423 -18.62 19.31 8.16
C ALA A 423 -19.52 18.25 8.80
N VAL A 424 -20.74 18.60 9.21
CA VAL A 424 -21.72 17.65 9.77
C VAL A 424 -22.16 16.62 8.73
N ILE A 425 -22.45 17.06 7.50
CA ILE A 425 -22.81 16.15 6.39
C ILE A 425 -21.63 15.21 6.08
N ALA A 426 -20.42 15.75 6.00
CA ALA A 426 -19.21 14.97 5.78
C ALA A 426 -18.93 13.98 6.92
N LEU A 427 -19.16 14.38 8.18
CA LEU A 427 -18.97 13.52 9.35
C LEU A 427 -19.99 12.38 9.36
N TRP A 428 -21.24 12.66 8.98
CA TRP A 428 -22.25 11.63 8.82
C TRP A 428 -21.86 10.62 7.73
N ALA A 429 -21.49 11.09 6.54
CA ALA A 429 -21.05 10.23 5.44
C ALA A 429 -19.80 9.40 5.79
N THR A 430 -18.83 10.03 6.48
CA THR A 430 -17.60 9.39 6.96
C THR A 430 -17.88 8.35 8.04
N SER A 431 -18.75 8.66 9.00
CA SER A 431 -19.15 7.72 10.06
C SER A 431 -19.89 6.52 9.48
N TYR A 432 -20.74 6.76 8.48
CA TYR A 432 -21.43 5.69 7.76
C TYR A 432 -20.46 4.81 6.96
N SER A 433 -19.52 5.40 6.23
CA SER A 433 -18.52 4.64 5.46
C SER A 433 -17.59 3.84 6.37
N ALA A 434 -17.13 4.41 7.50
CA ALA A 434 -16.32 3.71 8.49
C ALA A 434 -17.05 2.52 9.13
N ARG A 435 -18.38 2.63 9.36
CA ARG A 435 -19.21 1.52 9.88
C ARG A 435 -19.40 0.39 8.87
N ILE A 436 -19.43 0.70 7.56
CA ILE A 436 -19.56 -0.31 6.49
C ILE A 436 -18.20 -0.97 6.19
N LEU A 437 -17.11 -0.23 6.35
CA LEU A 437 -15.75 -0.66 5.98
C LEU A 437 -14.83 -0.88 7.21
N PRO A 438 -15.27 -1.50 8.32
CA PRO A 438 -14.47 -1.55 9.53
C PRO A 438 -13.18 -2.35 9.32
N GLN A 439 -13.22 -3.41 8.51
CA GLN A 439 -12.04 -4.21 8.17
C GLN A 439 -10.99 -3.39 7.41
N HIS A 440 -11.43 -2.59 6.44
CA HIS A 440 -10.53 -1.77 5.63
C HIS A 440 -9.94 -0.60 6.44
N VAL A 441 -10.72 0.00 7.35
CA VAL A 441 -10.25 1.02 8.29
C VAL A 441 -9.15 0.45 9.18
N VAL A 442 -9.43 -0.65 9.87
CA VAL A 442 -8.45 -1.23 10.79
C VAL A 442 -7.21 -1.68 10.01
N ARG A 443 -7.39 -2.28 8.84
CA ARG A 443 -6.27 -2.69 7.98
C ARG A 443 -5.37 -1.51 7.61
N ILE A 444 -5.92 -0.38 7.15
CA ILE A 444 -5.06 0.74 6.71
C ILE A 444 -4.30 1.38 7.89
N PHE A 445 -4.93 1.51 9.06
CA PHE A 445 -4.28 2.05 10.25
C PHE A 445 -3.23 1.09 10.82
N VAL A 446 -3.60 -0.18 10.97
CA VAL A 446 -2.70 -1.21 11.51
C VAL A 446 -1.52 -1.42 10.56
N LEU A 447 -1.76 -1.73 9.28
CA LEU A 447 -0.67 -1.94 8.32
C LEU A 447 0.16 -0.67 8.12
N GLY A 448 -0.46 0.52 8.17
CA GLY A 448 0.24 1.80 8.16
C GLY A 448 1.20 1.94 9.34
N LEU A 449 0.73 1.67 10.55
CA LEU A 449 1.53 1.68 11.77
C LEU A 449 2.67 0.64 11.71
N PHE A 450 2.37 -0.56 11.22
CA PHE A 450 3.37 -1.61 11.04
C PHE A 450 4.46 -1.18 10.06
N LYS A 451 4.14 -0.51 8.95
CA LYS A 451 5.14 0.00 7.99
C LYS A 451 6.06 1.08 8.59
N ILE A 452 5.64 1.77 9.65
CA ILE A 452 6.47 2.76 10.35
C ILE A 452 7.54 2.06 11.20
N PHE A 453 7.17 0.98 11.90
CA PHE A 453 8.06 0.24 12.82
C PHE A 453 8.79 -0.95 12.18
N TYR A 454 8.28 -1.48 11.07
CA TYR A 454 8.80 -2.64 10.36
C TYR A 454 9.05 -2.32 8.90
N ARG A 455 10.29 -2.55 8.46
CA ARG A 455 10.66 -2.49 7.04
C ARG A 455 10.55 -3.89 6.45
N VAL A 456 9.40 -4.17 5.83
CA VAL A 456 9.12 -5.46 5.19
C VAL A 456 9.77 -5.51 3.80
N ARG A 457 10.72 -6.42 3.60
CA ARG A 457 11.28 -6.81 2.30
C ARG A 457 10.61 -8.12 1.88
N VAL A 458 10.15 -8.21 0.64
CA VAL A 458 9.49 -9.40 0.11
C VAL A 458 10.33 -9.97 -1.02
N LEU A 459 10.69 -11.24 -0.93
CA LEU A 459 11.34 -12.02 -1.97
C LEU A 459 10.31 -12.91 -2.64
N ASN A 460 10.42 -13.05 -3.97
CA ASN A 460 9.63 -13.99 -4.76
C ASN A 460 8.11 -13.82 -4.63
N ALA A 461 7.63 -12.57 -4.49
CA ALA A 461 6.20 -12.25 -4.35
C ALA A 461 5.36 -12.68 -5.57
N ASP A 462 6.00 -12.83 -6.72
CA ASP A 462 5.46 -13.31 -7.99
C ASP A 462 5.07 -14.79 -7.96
N ARG A 463 5.61 -15.59 -7.05
CA ARG A 463 5.24 -17.01 -6.86
C ARG A 463 3.88 -17.20 -6.21
N ILE A 464 3.27 -16.14 -5.68
CA ILE A 464 1.93 -16.18 -5.13
C ILE A 464 0.90 -16.34 -6.28
N PRO A 465 0.09 -17.41 -6.29
CA PRO A 465 -0.97 -17.56 -7.29
C PRO A 465 -1.96 -16.39 -7.25
N LYS A 466 -2.20 -15.78 -8.42
CA LYS A 466 -3.15 -14.67 -8.57
C LYS A 466 -4.59 -15.12 -8.29
N GLU A 467 -4.92 -16.36 -8.67
CA GLU A 467 -6.25 -16.96 -8.56
C GLU A 467 -6.16 -18.38 -7.99
N GLY A 468 -7.30 -18.96 -7.63
CA GLY A 468 -7.39 -20.30 -7.04
C GLY A 468 -7.09 -20.37 -5.54
N GLY A 469 -7.41 -21.50 -4.93
CA GLY A 469 -7.13 -21.77 -3.52
C GLY A 469 -5.67 -22.14 -3.30
N VAL A 470 -5.04 -21.63 -2.24
CA VAL A 470 -3.65 -21.98 -1.90
C VAL A 470 -3.46 -21.99 -0.39
N LEU A 471 -2.80 -23.03 0.12
CA LEU A 471 -2.52 -23.20 1.53
C LEU A 471 -1.11 -22.67 1.86
N LEU A 472 -1.04 -21.52 2.53
CA LEU A 472 0.22 -20.89 2.95
C LEU A 472 0.72 -21.53 4.26
N THR A 473 1.96 -22.02 4.27
CA THR A 473 2.58 -22.71 5.41
C THR A 473 3.91 -22.05 5.83
N PRO A 474 3.87 -20.99 6.67
CA PRO A 474 5.05 -20.28 7.12
C PRO A 474 5.60 -20.78 8.47
N ASN A 475 6.86 -20.47 8.79
CA ASN A 475 7.39 -20.59 10.15
C ASN A 475 6.66 -19.64 11.13
N HIS A 476 6.72 -19.90 12.44
CA HIS A 476 5.99 -19.13 13.45
C HIS A 476 6.90 -18.51 14.52
N VAL A 477 7.18 -17.21 14.39
CA VAL A 477 8.21 -16.49 15.15
C VAL A 477 7.63 -15.48 16.15
N SER A 478 6.60 -14.73 15.76
CA SER A 478 6.06 -13.63 16.56
C SER A 478 4.53 -13.50 16.47
N TYR A 479 3.92 -12.77 17.41
CA TYR A 479 2.47 -12.50 17.35
C TYR A 479 2.05 -11.64 16.15
N VAL A 480 3.01 -10.96 15.52
CA VAL A 480 2.74 -10.06 14.39
C VAL A 480 2.93 -10.72 13.04
N ASP A 481 3.25 -12.02 13.02
CA ASP A 481 3.44 -12.82 11.81
C ASP A 481 2.29 -12.66 10.82
N ALA A 482 1.03 -12.70 11.31
CA ALA A 482 -0.15 -12.53 10.47
C ALA A 482 -0.20 -11.16 9.77
N PHE A 483 0.20 -10.08 10.46
CA PHE A 483 0.24 -8.73 9.87
C PHE A 483 1.38 -8.60 8.86
N ILE A 484 2.55 -9.17 9.16
CA ILE A 484 3.71 -9.18 8.27
C ILE A 484 3.39 -9.93 6.98
N LEU A 485 2.79 -11.12 7.08
CA LEU A 485 2.36 -11.91 5.92
C LEU A 485 1.25 -11.19 5.13
N SER A 486 0.31 -10.53 5.81
CA SER A 486 -0.72 -9.71 5.15
C SER A 486 -0.14 -8.50 4.41
N CYS A 487 0.98 -7.94 4.89
CA CYS A 487 1.74 -6.87 4.22
C CYS A 487 2.56 -7.40 3.04
N ALA A 488 3.09 -8.62 3.15
CA ALA A 488 3.97 -9.22 2.15
C ALA A 488 3.20 -9.86 0.98
N SER A 489 1.99 -10.37 1.25
CA SER A 489 1.15 -11.05 0.26
C SER A 489 0.51 -10.06 -0.72
N THR A 490 0.38 -10.49 -1.98
CA THR A 490 -0.33 -9.76 -3.04
C THR A 490 -1.85 -9.90 -2.94
N ARG A 491 -2.35 -10.91 -2.23
CA ARG A 491 -3.79 -11.20 -2.04
C ARG A 491 -4.14 -11.37 -0.56
N LYS A 492 -5.44 -11.24 -0.24
CA LYS A 492 -5.93 -11.40 1.14
C LYS A 492 -5.62 -12.80 1.67
N VAL A 493 -5.04 -12.86 2.87
CA VAL A 493 -4.67 -14.10 3.58
C VAL A 493 -5.66 -14.34 4.72
N ARG A 494 -6.30 -15.51 4.76
CA ARG A 494 -7.18 -15.94 5.86
C ARG A 494 -6.40 -16.81 6.83
N PHE A 495 -6.26 -16.39 8.08
CA PHE A 495 -5.47 -17.14 9.07
C PHE A 495 -6.33 -18.12 9.85
N LEU A 496 -5.87 -19.36 10.00
CA LEU A 496 -6.46 -20.29 10.96
C LEU A 496 -6.05 -19.87 12.38
N MET A 497 -7.03 -19.61 13.24
CA MET A 497 -6.80 -19.14 14.62
C MET A 497 -7.59 -19.93 15.65
N PHE A 498 -6.99 -20.18 16.81
CA PHE A 498 -7.63 -20.92 17.91
C PHE A 498 -8.94 -20.27 18.36
N ASP A 499 -9.99 -21.08 18.48
CA ASP A 499 -11.36 -20.65 18.82
C ASP A 499 -11.45 -19.94 20.19
N GLY A 500 -10.57 -20.26 21.14
CA GLY A 500 -10.48 -19.56 22.43
C GLY A 500 -10.28 -18.05 22.30
N TYR A 501 -9.56 -17.56 21.28
CA TYR A 501 -9.40 -16.12 21.04
C TYR A 501 -10.73 -15.42 20.67
N PHE A 502 -11.68 -16.16 20.11
CA PHE A 502 -12.99 -15.64 19.72
C PHE A 502 -13.95 -15.48 20.91
N SER A 503 -13.66 -16.15 22.04
CA SER A 503 -14.46 -16.05 23.26
C SER A 503 -14.23 -14.74 24.02
N HIS A 504 -13.04 -14.13 23.88
CA HIS A 504 -12.73 -12.87 24.54
C HIS A 504 -13.42 -11.68 23.82
N PRO A 505 -14.15 -10.77 24.51
CA PRO A 505 -15.02 -9.79 23.85
C PRO A 505 -14.32 -8.84 22.88
N TRP A 506 -13.14 -8.33 23.26
CA TRP A 506 -12.37 -7.38 22.45
C TRP A 506 -11.54 -8.08 21.37
N ILE A 507 -10.77 -9.11 21.75
CA ILE A 507 -9.94 -9.91 20.82
C ILE A 507 -10.83 -10.58 19.78
N GLY A 508 -11.93 -11.22 20.18
CA GLY A 508 -12.85 -11.88 19.26
C GLY A 508 -13.54 -10.93 18.28
N LYS A 509 -13.82 -9.67 18.65
CA LYS A 509 -14.31 -8.65 17.70
C LYS A 509 -13.24 -8.26 16.69
N PHE A 510 -12.00 -8.11 17.15
CA PHE A 510 -10.86 -7.77 16.30
C PHE A 510 -10.50 -8.92 15.34
N VAL A 511 -10.44 -10.16 15.82
CA VAL A 511 -10.06 -11.33 15.01
C VAL A 511 -11.10 -11.63 13.92
N ARG A 512 -12.41 -11.52 14.24
CA ARG A 512 -13.51 -11.61 13.26
C ARG A 512 -13.44 -10.55 12.15
N LEU A 513 -12.70 -9.46 12.37
CA LEU A 513 -12.51 -8.40 11.40
C LEU A 513 -11.47 -8.75 10.32
N PHE A 514 -10.64 -9.76 10.52
CA PHE A 514 -9.55 -10.14 9.61
C PHE A 514 -9.82 -11.44 8.82
N ASP A 515 -11.09 -11.79 8.59
CA ASP A 515 -11.51 -13.00 7.85
C ASP A 515 -10.77 -14.28 8.28
N THR A 516 -10.55 -14.42 9.59
CA THR A 516 -9.86 -15.57 10.18
C THR A 516 -10.78 -16.78 10.25
N VAL A 517 -10.23 -17.96 10.00
CA VAL A 517 -10.97 -19.21 10.11
C VAL A 517 -10.78 -19.78 11.51
N PRO A 518 -11.84 -19.88 12.34
CA PRO A 518 -11.70 -20.42 13.69
C PRO A 518 -11.38 -21.91 13.65
N ILE A 519 -10.42 -22.34 14.46
CA ILE A 519 -10.06 -23.74 14.63
C ILE A 519 -10.17 -24.15 16.10
N SER A 520 -10.89 -25.25 16.33
CA SER A 520 -11.08 -25.82 17.65
C SER A 520 -10.14 -27.01 17.81
N GLN A 521 -9.35 -27.04 18.89
CA GLN A 521 -8.47 -28.19 19.19
C GLN A 521 -9.28 -29.46 19.50
N THR A 522 -10.48 -29.32 20.06
CA THR A 522 -11.37 -30.44 20.39
C THR A 522 -12.18 -30.95 19.20
N ARG A 523 -12.29 -30.17 18.11
CA ARG A 523 -13.05 -30.50 16.89
C ARG A 523 -12.19 -30.41 15.63
N ALA A 524 -11.09 -31.17 15.59
CA ALA A 524 -10.14 -31.18 14.48
C ALA A 524 -10.79 -31.45 13.10
N LYS A 525 -11.79 -32.35 13.01
CA LYS A 525 -12.48 -32.65 11.73
C LYS A 525 -13.23 -31.45 11.14
N GLU A 526 -13.82 -30.62 12.00
CA GLU A 526 -14.58 -29.44 11.56
C GLU A 526 -13.63 -28.33 11.09
N ALA A 527 -12.53 -28.10 11.82
CA ALA A 527 -11.47 -27.18 11.41
C ALA A 527 -10.90 -27.52 10.02
N LEU A 528 -10.66 -28.80 9.74
CA LEU A 528 -10.21 -29.28 8.43
C LEU A 528 -11.24 -29.01 7.33
N ARG A 529 -12.54 -29.17 7.62
CA ARG A 529 -13.63 -28.92 6.66
C ARG A 529 -13.73 -27.45 6.29
N VAL A 530 -13.79 -26.56 7.29
CA VAL A 530 -13.92 -25.11 7.06
C VAL A 530 -12.70 -24.56 6.31
N ALA A 531 -11.49 -25.03 6.64
CA ALA A 531 -10.29 -24.63 5.90
C ALA A 531 -10.35 -25.09 4.43
N ALA A 532 -10.77 -26.34 4.18
CA ALA A 532 -10.90 -26.87 2.82
C ALA A 532 -11.98 -26.17 2.00
N GLU A 533 -13.12 -25.83 2.61
CA GLU A 533 -14.19 -25.05 1.96
C GLU A 533 -13.68 -23.67 1.54
N ALA A 534 -12.99 -22.95 2.43
CA ALA A 534 -12.41 -21.65 2.09
C ALA A 534 -11.37 -21.74 0.97
N LEU A 535 -10.58 -22.81 0.92
CA LEU A 535 -9.64 -23.06 -0.18
C LEU A 535 -10.38 -23.34 -1.50
N ASN A 536 -11.45 -24.14 -1.47
CA ASN A 536 -12.28 -24.43 -2.64
C ASN A 536 -13.03 -23.20 -3.18
N GLU A 537 -13.37 -22.24 -2.32
CA GLU A 537 -13.87 -20.91 -2.71
C GLU A 537 -12.81 -20.03 -3.39
N GLY A 538 -11.59 -20.54 -3.52
CA GLY A 538 -10.49 -19.84 -4.15
C GLY A 538 -9.79 -18.87 -3.22
N HIS A 539 -9.88 -18.99 -1.89
CA HIS A 539 -9.16 -18.14 -0.95
C HIS A 539 -7.77 -18.67 -0.63
N MET A 540 -6.86 -17.77 -0.23
CA MET A 540 -5.57 -18.14 0.36
C MET A 540 -5.75 -18.31 1.85
N VAL A 541 -5.49 -19.51 2.36
CA VAL A 541 -5.60 -19.84 3.78
C VAL A 541 -4.20 -20.06 4.34
N CYS A 542 -3.90 -19.47 5.49
CA CYS A 542 -2.63 -19.62 6.17
C CYS A 542 -2.79 -20.49 7.41
N ILE A 543 -1.94 -21.51 7.51
CA ILE A 543 -1.78 -22.36 8.69
C ILE A 543 -0.33 -22.30 9.13
N PHE A 544 -0.09 -22.03 10.41
CA PHE A 544 1.25 -22.18 11.00
C PHE A 544 1.45 -23.65 11.38
N PRO A 545 2.20 -24.45 10.60
CA PRO A 545 2.31 -25.89 10.79
C PRO A 545 3.08 -26.25 12.07
N GLU A 546 3.84 -25.32 12.66
CA GLU A 546 4.47 -25.49 13.99
C GLU A 546 3.44 -25.59 15.13
N GLY A 547 2.22 -25.06 14.93
CA GLY A 547 1.13 -25.06 15.92
C GLY A 547 1.35 -24.14 17.14
N GLN A 548 2.56 -23.62 17.33
CA GLN A 548 2.94 -22.73 18.41
C GLN A 548 4.10 -21.82 18.01
N LEU A 549 4.22 -20.67 18.67
CA LEU A 549 5.35 -19.75 18.50
C LEU A 549 6.64 -20.35 19.03
N THR A 550 7.73 -20.18 18.28
CA THR A 550 9.07 -20.59 18.74
C THR A 550 9.49 -19.89 20.04
N ARG A 551 10.11 -20.64 20.94
CA ARG A 551 10.71 -20.13 22.19
C ARG A 551 12.24 -20.16 22.18
N THR A 552 12.81 -20.84 21.20
CA THR A 552 14.25 -21.03 21.03
C THR A 552 14.82 -20.14 19.91
N GLY A 553 13.97 -19.62 19.01
CA GLY A 553 14.40 -18.91 17.79
C GLY A 553 14.62 -19.85 16.60
N CYS A 554 14.81 -21.15 16.87
CA CYS A 554 14.83 -22.22 15.87
C CYS A 554 13.42 -22.63 15.44
N MET A 555 13.32 -23.22 14.24
CA MET A 555 12.06 -23.72 13.70
C MET A 555 11.67 -25.06 14.35
N ASN A 556 10.42 -25.21 14.77
CA ASN A 556 9.93 -26.46 15.36
C ASN A 556 9.57 -27.51 14.29
N GLU A 557 9.12 -28.68 14.76
CA GLU A 557 8.53 -29.70 13.89
C GLU A 557 7.22 -29.20 13.27
N PHE A 558 6.97 -29.60 12.02
CA PHE A 558 5.72 -29.31 11.33
C PHE A 558 4.73 -30.45 11.59
N LYS A 559 3.52 -30.11 12.04
CA LYS A 559 2.44 -31.06 12.27
C LYS A 559 1.77 -31.42 10.94
N ARG A 560 1.38 -32.69 10.76
CA ARG A 560 0.73 -33.21 9.52
C ARG A 560 -0.68 -32.66 9.21
N GLY A 561 -1.20 -31.75 10.05
CA GLY A 561 -2.55 -31.20 9.88
C GLY A 561 -2.77 -30.52 8.54
N PHE A 562 -1.76 -29.80 8.04
CA PHE A 562 -1.85 -29.07 6.78
C PHE A 562 -1.84 -29.99 5.55
N GLU A 563 -1.16 -31.15 5.61
CA GLU A 563 -1.19 -32.17 4.53
C GLU A 563 -2.62 -32.64 4.26
N MET A 564 -3.37 -32.92 5.33
CA MET A 564 -4.77 -33.35 5.23
C MET A 564 -5.66 -32.26 4.62
N ILE A 565 -5.40 -30.99 4.95
CA ILE A 565 -6.15 -29.85 4.38
C ILE A 565 -5.87 -29.75 2.88
N ALA A 566 -4.59 -29.77 2.49
CA ALA A 566 -4.17 -29.66 1.10
C ALA A 566 -4.76 -30.77 0.23
N ARG A 567 -4.64 -32.04 0.66
CA ARG A 567 -5.19 -33.20 -0.06
C ARG A 567 -6.73 -33.17 -0.15
N LYS A 568 -7.41 -32.77 0.94
CA LYS A 568 -8.88 -32.70 0.95
C LYS A 568 -9.42 -31.58 0.05
N ALA A 569 -8.75 -30.43 0.04
CA ALA A 569 -9.11 -29.30 -0.81
C ALA A 569 -8.58 -29.44 -2.25
N LYS A 570 -7.68 -30.41 -2.51
CA LYS A 570 -6.95 -30.54 -3.77
C LYS A 570 -6.29 -29.22 -4.20
N CYS A 571 -5.72 -28.49 -3.24
CA CYS A 571 -5.08 -27.21 -3.48
C CYS A 571 -3.58 -27.25 -3.16
N PRO A 572 -2.74 -26.53 -3.92
CA PRO A 572 -1.30 -26.52 -3.69
C PRO A 572 -0.94 -25.85 -2.35
N VAL A 573 0.21 -26.26 -1.81
CA VAL A 573 0.82 -25.66 -0.62
C VAL A 573 1.89 -24.66 -1.05
N LEU A 574 1.83 -23.44 -0.50
CA LEU A 574 2.84 -22.41 -0.69
C LEU A 574 3.69 -22.30 0.59
N PRO A 575 4.93 -22.83 0.61
CA PRO A 575 5.85 -22.61 1.71
C PRO A 575 6.30 -21.15 1.75
N ALA A 576 6.45 -20.60 2.94
CA ALA A 576 6.98 -19.25 3.13
C ALA A 576 7.86 -19.18 4.37
N ALA A 577 8.81 -18.25 4.39
CA ALA A 577 9.66 -18.03 5.55
C ALA A 577 9.72 -16.55 5.92
N MET A 578 9.69 -16.28 7.22
CA MET A 578 9.90 -14.97 7.82
C MET A 578 11.20 -14.96 8.61
N ASP A 579 11.99 -13.92 8.38
CA ASP A 579 13.26 -13.67 9.05
C ASP A 579 13.33 -12.23 9.62
N GLY A 580 14.08 -12.05 10.71
CA GLY A 580 14.28 -10.75 11.38
C GLY A 580 13.24 -10.38 12.44
N LEU A 581 12.27 -11.27 12.70
CA LEU A 581 11.24 -11.08 13.73
C LEU A 581 11.69 -11.51 15.13
N TRP A 582 12.67 -12.41 15.24
CA TRP A 582 13.28 -12.74 16.52
C TRP A 582 14.05 -11.52 17.04
N GLY A 583 13.85 -11.15 18.31
CA GLY A 583 14.38 -9.90 18.87
C GLY A 583 13.45 -8.69 18.80
N SER A 584 12.30 -8.82 18.13
CA SER A 584 11.20 -7.86 18.18
C SER A 584 10.54 -7.83 19.56
N ILE A 585 9.90 -6.70 19.90
CA ILE A 585 9.07 -6.54 21.09
C ILE A 585 7.95 -7.61 21.18
N PHE A 586 7.48 -8.14 20.04
CA PHE A 586 6.42 -9.16 19.96
C PHE A 586 6.93 -10.60 19.82
N SER A 587 8.25 -10.81 19.87
CA SER A 587 8.84 -12.15 19.94
C SER A 587 8.94 -12.64 21.39
N PHE A 588 9.26 -13.92 21.62
CA PHE A 588 9.50 -14.45 22.96
C PHE A 588 10.93 -14.26 23.49
N GLU A 589 11.82 -13.64 22.70
CA GLU A 589 13.16 -13.25 23.14
C GLU A 589 13.04 -12.43 24.46
N ARG A 590 13.84 -12.74 25.48
CA ARG A 590 13.81 -12.11 26.84
C ARG A 590 12.71 -12.53 27.81
N LYS A 591 12.02 -13.67 27.59
CA LYS A 591 11.05 -14.27 28.54
C LYS A 591 9.90 -13.33 28.98
N LYS A 592 9.69 -12.21 28.27
CA LYS A 592 8.66 -11.19 28.54
C LYS A 592 7.79 -10.98 27.30
N PHE A 593 6.54 -10.55 27.49
CA PHE A 593 5.50 -10.59 26.45
C PHE A 593 5.39 -9.31 25.60
N ILE A 594 5.22 -8.13 26.21
CA ILE A 594 4.95 -6.86 25.50
C ILE A 594 5.77 -5.67 26.05
N TYR A 595 6.10 -5.66 27.34
CA TYR A 595 6.85 -4.54 27.97
C TYR A 595 8.35 -4.63 27.68
N LYS A 596 8.72 -4.48 26.41
CA LYS A 596 10.11 -4.41 25.95
C LYS A 596 10.35 -3.08 25.28
N ILE A 597 11.43 -2.43 25.67
CA ILE A 597 11.95 -1.30 24.90
C ILE A 597 12.50 -1.89 23.58
N PRO A 598 12.06 -1.38 22.42
CA PRO A 598 12.55 -1.85 21.12
C PRO A 598 14.04 -1.52 20.99
N TYR A 599 14.84 -2.46 20.48
CA TYR A 599 16.27 -2.23 20.25
C TYR A 599 16.54 -1.20 19.16
N ARG A 600 15.62 -1.12 18.20
CA ARG A 600 15.66 -0.20 17.06
C ARG A 600 14.24 0.22 16.73
N ILE A 601 14.05 1.46 16.31
CA ILE A 601 12.72 1.99 15.95
C ILE A 601 12.20 1.35 14.64
N ARG A 602 13.11 0.90 13.75
CA ARG A 602 12.76 0.17 12.52
C ARG A 602 13.40 -1.21 12.48
N TYR A 603 12.59 -2.25 12.70
CA TYR A 603 13.02 -3.65 12.55
C TYR A 603 12.93 -4.06 11.07
N GLY A 604 14.01 -4.63 10.53
CA GLY A 604 14.00 -5.21 9.19
C GLY A 604 13.42 -6.62 9.22
N VAL A 605 12.42 -6.87 8.36
CA VAL A 605 11.79 -8.19 8.24
C VAL A 605 11.81 -8.61 6.79
N THR A 606 12.28 -9.82 6.52
CA THR A 606 12.28 -10.39 5.18
C THR A 606 11.29 -11.55 5.12
N VAL A 607 10.39 -11.51 4.14
CA VAL A 607 9.47 -12.61 3.83
C VAL A 607 9.86 -13.21 2.49
N ASN A 608 10.02 -14.52 2.43
CA ASN A 608 10.39 -15.24 1.22
C ASN A 608 9.33 -16.30 0.90
N PHE A 609 8.79 -16.29 -0.32
CA PHE A 609 7.82 -17.26 -0.81
C PHE A 609 8.50 -18.32 -1.68
N GLY A 610 8.21 -19.59 -1.42
CA GLY A 610 8.77 -20.72 -2.17
C GLY A 610 7.95 -21.12 -3.39
N GLU A 611 8.35 -22.23 -3.99
CA GLU A 611 7.62 -22.88 -5.07
C GLU A 611 6.42 -23.66 -4.52
N LEU A 612 5.37 -23.79 -5.34
CA LEU A 612 4.18 -24.54 -4.99
C LEU A 612 4.51 -26.03 -4.86
N ILE A 613 3.88 -26.67 -3.87
CA ILE A 613 3.94 -28.11 -3.67
C ILE A 613 2.55 -28.65 -4.01
N GLU A 614 2.48 -29.61 -4.93
CA GLU A 614 1.23 -30.22 -5.33
C GLU A 614 0.62 -31.04 -4.18
N PRO A 615 -0.72 -31.08 -4.03
CA PRO A 615 -1.40 -31.69 -2.88
C PRO A 615 -0.95 -33.12 -2.56
N ASP A 616 -0.69 -33.92 -3.59
CA ASP A 616 -0.33 -35.33 -3.47
C ASP A 616 1.14 -35.54 -3.07
N GLU A 617 1.99 -34.52 -3.28
CA GLU A 617 3.43 -34.52 -2.95
C GLU A 617 3.72 -33.85 -1.60
N VAL A 618 2.70 -33.28 -0.94
CA VAL A 618 2.89 -32.59 0.34
C VAL A 618 3.28 -33.58 1.43
N ASP A 619 4.45 -33.32 2.03
CA ASP A 619 4.99 -34.00 3.21
C ASP A 619 5.50 -32.98 4.24
N ALA A 620 5.25 -33.23 5.54
CA ALA A 620 5.67 -32.35 6.63
C ALA A 620 7.17 -32.11 6.72
N VAL A 621 7.99 -33.15 6.51
CA VAL A 621 9.45 -33.06 6.64
C VAL A 621 10.00 -32.25 5.47
N GLU A 622 9.58 -32.57 4.26
CA GLU A 622 10.04 -31.88 3.06
C GLU A 622 9.58 -30.41 3.04
N THR A 623 8.34 -30.14 3.44
CA THR A 623 7.83 -28.75 3.56
C THR A 623 8.62 -27.96 4.59
N ARG A 624 8.97 -28.56 5.74
CA ARG A 624 9.81 -27.91 6.76
C ARG A 624 11.19 -27.59 6.21
N ASN A 625 11.82 -28.52 5.47
CA ASN A 625 13.13 -28.31 4.86
C ASN A 625 13.10 -27.18 3.83
N LYS A 626 12.07 -27.13 2.98
CA LYS A 626 11.84 -26.03 2.04
C LYS A 626 11.69 -24.69 2.78
N VAL A 627 10.91 -24.63 3.87
CA VAL A 627 10.77 -23.41 4.68
C VAL A 627 12.09 -23.01 5.36
N ALA A 628 12.90 -23.97 5.81
CA ALA A 628 14.23 -23.70 6.37
C ALA A 628 15.18 -23.11 5.32
N SER A 629 15.18 -23.65 4.10
CA SER A 629 15.93 -23.11 2.96
C SER A 629 15.51 -21.68 2.63
N LEU A 630 14.20 -21.41 2.53
CA LEU A 630 13.67 -20.07 2.29
C LEU A 630 14.04 -19.07 3.39
N ARG A 631 14.10 -19.53 4.65
CA ARG A 631 14.52 -18.70 5.80
C ARG A 631 15.99 -18.34 5.70
N ALA A 632 16.84 -19.27 5.27
CA ALA A 632 18.27 -19.02 5.04
C ALA A 632 18.48 -17.95 3.94
N ASP A 633 17.72 -18.02 2.85
CA ASP A 633 17.73 -17.00 1.80
C ASP A 633 17.24 -15.63 2.29
N ALA A 634 16.19 -15.61 3.12
CA ALA A 634 15.65 -14.38 3.69
C ALA A 634 16.65 -13.70 4.63
N PHE A 635 17.43 -14.50 5.37
CA PHE A 635 18.46 -14.04 6.29
C PHE A 635 19.59 -13.27 5.59
N LEU A 636 19.99 -13.70 4.37
CA LEU A 636 20.99 -13.02 3.55
C LEU A 636 20.65 -11.57 3.24
N GLN A 637 19.38 -11.21 3.33
CA GLN A 637 18.90 -9.87 3.02
C GLN A 637 18.97 -8.89 4.20
N ARG A 638 19.44 -9.33 5.37
CA ARG A 638 19.54 -8.48 6.57
C ARG A 638 20.56 -7.35 6.37
N LEU A 639 20.23 -6.15 6.85
CA LEU A 639 21.09 -4.95 6.75
C LEU A 639 22.53 -5.15 7.28
N PRO A 640 22.78 -5.84 8.41
CA PRO A 640 24.15 -6.15 8.85
C PRO A 640 25.00 -6.92 7.81
N MET A 641 24.39 -7.61 6.85
CA MET A 641 25.09 -8.31 5.77
C MET A 641 25.53 -7.41 4.62
N GLU A 642 24.99 -6.19 4.53
CA GLU A 642 25.44 -5.18 3.58
C GLU A 642 26.80 -4.60 4.00
N ASN A 643 27.11 -4.54 5.31
CA ASN A 643 28.41 -4.10 5.83
C ASN A 643 28.81 -4.84 7.14
N PRO A 644 29.46 -6.03 7.03
CA PRO A 644 29.85 -6.82 8.20
C PRO A 644 30.90 -6.10 9.09
N MET A 645 31.70 -5.18 8.54
CA MET A 645 32.74 -4.46 9.28
C MET A 645 32.18 -3.55 10.38
N LYS A 646 30.95 -3.03 10.22
CA LYS A 646 30.27 -2.28 11.30
C LYS A 646 29.94 -3.14 12.52
N VAL A 647 29.81 -4.46 12.33
CA VAL A 647 29.52 -5.40 13.41
C VAL A 647 30.81 -5.87 14.08
N ILE A 648 31.85 -6.12 13.29
CA ILE A 648 33.17 -6.57 13.76
C ILE A 648 33.90 -5.48 14.57
N GLY A 649 33.61 -4.20 14.33
CA GLY A 649 34.27 -3.08 15.01
C GLY A 649 33.75 -2.72 16.40
N ASN A 650 32.73 -3.40 16.92
CA ASN A 650 32.20 -3.10 18.25
C ASN A 650 33.15 -3.64 19.34
N SER A 651 33.43 -2.83 20.36
CA SER A 651 34.18 -3.29 21.53
C SER A 651 33.30 -4.16 22.41
N VAL A 652 33.93 -5.18 23.01
CA VAL A 652 33.31 -6.02 24.05
C VAL A 652 33.90 -5.64 25.40
N ASN A 653 33.09 -5.71 26.45
CA ASN A 653 33.53 -5.40 27.80
C ASN A 653 34.22 -6.62 28.43
N ILE A 654 35.55 -6.64 28.43
CA ILE A 654 36.35 -7.70 29.07
C ILE A 654 36.64 -7.27 30.51
N LEU A 655 36.14 -8.04 31.49
CA LEU A 655 36.30 -7.76 32.91
C LEU A 655 37.59 -8.33 33.50
N ALA A 656 38.05 -9.49 32.99
CA ALA A 656 39.26 -10.17 33.40
C ALA A 656 39.74 -11.14 32.29
N ALA A 657 41.05 -11.26 32.10
CA ALA A 657 41.67 -12.19 31.16
C ALA A 657 43.16 -12.38 31.51
N PRO A 658 43.72 -13.60 31.40
CA PRO A 658 45.16 -13.81 31.27
C PRO A 658 45.74 -13.02 30.09
N ALA A 659 46.99 -12.56 30.20
CA ALA A 659 47.59 -11.68 29.19
C ALA A 659 47.75 -12.36 27.82
N ASP A 660 48.19 -13.62 27.82
CA ASP A 660 48.31 -14.49 26.66
C ASP A 660 46.97 -14.77 25.98
N VAL A 661 45.93 -15.06 26.76
CA VAL A 661 44.57 -15.29 26.23
C VAL A 661 43.98 -14.00 25.62
N LEU A 662 44.24 -12.86 26.24
CA LEU A 662 43.82 -11.56 25.73
C LEU A 662 44.51 -11.23 24.40
N ASP A 663 45.80 -11.51 24.29
CA ASP A 663 46.56 -11.36 23.04
C ASP A 663 46.01 -12.27 21.94
N GLU A 664 45.72 -13.54 22.23
CA GLU A 664 45.08 -14.45 21.27
C GLU A 664 43.70 -13.95 20.79
N TYR A 665 42.90 -13.40 21.70
CA TYR A 665 41.61 -12.80 21.36
C TYR A 665 41.78 -11.62 20.38
N HIS A 666 42.75 -10.74 20.63
CA HIS A 666 43.06 -9.62 19.75
C HIS A 666 43.61 -10.06 18.39
N ILE A 667 44.43 -11.10 18.34
CA ILE A 667 44.93 -11.70 17.11
C ILE A 667 43.75 -12.18 16.26
N SER A 668 42.77 -12.89 16.84
CA SER A 668 41.59 -13.38 16.13
C SER A 668 40.79 -12.24 15.44
N ILE A 669 40.66 -11.08 16.10
CA ILE A 669 40.01 -9.89 15.51
C ILE A 669 40.79 -9.39 14.28
N ASN A 670 42.12 -9.33 14.37
CA ASN A 670 42.96 -8.84 13.28
C ASN A 670 42.98 -9.81 12.09
N THR A 671 43.12 -11.11 12.35
CA THR A 671 43.02 -12.15 11.30
C THR A 671 41.70 -12.07 10.54
N LEU A 672 40.59 -11.85 11.25
CA LEU A 672 39.29 -11.69 10.62
C LEU A 672 39.22 -10.45 9.70
N ARG A 673 39.89 -9.34 10.05
CA ARG A 673 39.93 -8.12 9.23
C ARG A 673 40.70 -8.29 7.93
N GLU A 674 41.66 -9.20 7.91
CA GLU A 674 42.51 -9.48 6.74
C GLU A 674 41.87 -10.48 5.76
N ARG A 675 40.85 -11.24 6.18
CA ARG A 675 40.14 -12.19 5.31
C ARG A 675 39.41 -11.49 4.14
N PRO A 676 39.20 -12.18 3.00
CA PRO A 676 38.39 -11.65 1.91
C PRO A 676 36.96 -11.29 2.35
N LEU A 677 36.39 -10.22 1.78
CA LEU A 677 35.04 -9.74 2.14
C LEU A 677 33.96 -10.82 2.06
N ALA A 678 34.05 -11.73 1.09
CA ALA A 678 33.13 -12.85 0.96
C ALA A 678 33.17 -13.77 2.20
N GLU A 679 34.36 -14.05 2.73
CA GLU A 679 34.54 -14.88 3.91
C GLU A 679 34.14 -14.15 5.19
N GLN A 680 34.47 -12.86 5.31
CA GLN A 680 33.99 -12.02 6.40
C GLN A 680 32.46 -12.04 6.50
N LYS A 681 31.75 -11.91 5.36
CA LYS A 681 30.29 -11.99 5.31
C LYS A 681 29.77 -13.34 5.80
N ARG A 682 30.45 -14.44 5.44
CA ARG A 682 30.06 -15.80 5.84
C ARG A 682 30.19 -16.03 7.34
N ILE A 683 31.30 -15.60 7.93
CA ILE A 683 31.56 -15.70 9.38
C ILE A 683 30.59 -14.80 10.14
N ALA A 684 30.41 -13.56 9.69
CA ALA A 684 29.42 -12.65 10.28
C ALA A 684 27.99 -13.20 10.21
N ALA A 685 27.61 -13.84 9.10
CA ALA A 685 26.33 -14.51 8.96
C ALA A 685 26.15 -15.64 9.99
N ASN A 686 27.19 -16.43 10.27
CA ASN A 686 27.12 -17.48 11.28
C ASN A 686 27.07 -16.90 12.71
N ALA A 687 27.83 -15.84 12.98
CA ALA A 687 27.80 -15.13 14.26
C ALA A 687 26.43 -14.50 14.57
N ILE A 688 25.77 -13.90 13.59
CA ILE A 688 24.40 -13.37 13.75
C ILE A 688 23.41 -14.52 14.07
N GLN A 689 23.59 -15.72 13.49
CA GLN A 689 22.74 -16.86 13.80
C GLN A 689 22.90 -17.35 15.24
N VAL A 690 24.13 -17.36 15.76
CA VAL A 690 24.40 -17.63 17.17
C VAL A 690 23.67 -16.62 18.06
N GLY A 691 23.55 -15.36 17.63
CA GLY A 691 22.76 -14.31 18.28
C GLY A 691 21.24 -14.50 18.23
N ASP A 692 20.73 -15.29 17.29
CA ASP A 692 19.30 -15.47 17.02
C ASP A 692 18.71 -16.70 17.72
N VAL A 693 19.49 -17.42 18.52
CA VAL A 693 19.02 -18.51 19.37
C VAL A 693 18.93 -18.08 20.82
N ASN A 694 18.01 -18.69 21.58
CA ASN A 694 17.83 -18.41 23.00
C ASN A 694 18.91 -19.09 23.86
N ALA A 695 20.18 -18.85 23.54
CA ALA A 695 21.33 -19.43 24.23
C ALA A 695 21.97 -18.43 25.21
N ILE A 696 22.36 -17.25 24.72
CA ILE A 696 23.04 -16.23 25.52
C ILE A 696 22.12 -14.99 25.62
N GLY A 697 21.89 -14.53 26.85
CA GLY A 697 21.11 -13.34 27.15
C GLY A 697 21.91 -12.04 27.02
N ARG A 698 21.21 -10.90 27.03
CA ARG A 698 21.84 -9.57 27.00
C ARG A 698 22.15 -9.08 28.41
N GLY A 699 23.22 -8.29 28.57
CA GLY A 699 23.68 -7.81 29.88
C GLY A 699 24.30 -8.89 30.77
N GLN A 700 24.53 -10.08 30.23
CA GLN A 700 25.08 -11.20 31.00
C GLN A 700 26.60 -11.10 31.13
N THR A 701 27.10 -11.55 32.28
CA THR A 701 28.52 -11.84 32.45
C THR A 701 28.77 -13.30 32.12
N VAL A 702 29.75 -13.58 31.26
CA VAL A 702 30.03 -14.93 30.76
C VAL A 702 31.51 -15.27 30.94
N ILE A 703 31.81 -16.45 31.48
CA ILE A 703 33.16 -17.01 31.45
C ILE A 703 33.36 -17.75 30.12
N ILE A 704 34.48 -17.47 29.46
CA ILE A 704 34.86 -18.09 28.19
C ILE A 704 36.23 -18.76 28.32
N GLU A 705 36.28 -20.07 28.14
CA GLU A 705 37.53 -20.79 27.90
C GLU A 705 37.91 -20.61 26.42
N TRP A 706 38.84 -19.69 26.15
CA TRP A 706 39.17 -19.29 24.78
C TRP A 706 39.86 -20.41 23.98
N SER A 707 40.71 -21.18 24.66
CA SER A 707 41.38 -22.37 24.12
C SER A 707 40.35 -23.39 23.62
N GLY A 708 39.31 -23.66 24.40
CA GLY A 708 38.23 -24.61 24.05
C GLY A 708 37.36 -24.21 22.85
N LEU A 709 37.50 -23.01 22.30
CA LEU A 709 36.73 -22.50 21.16
C LEU A 709 37.46 -22.60 19.82
N GLU A 710 38.54 -23.36 19.71
CA GLU A 710 39.38 -23.49 18.50
C GLU A 710 38.60 -23.57 17.19
N ASN A 711 37.52 -24.34 17.13
CA ASN A 711 36.72 -24.53 15.92
C ASN A 711 35.67 -23.44 15.63
N CYS A 712 35.59 -22.38 16.45
CA CYS A 712 34.62 -21.29 16.27
C CYS A 712 35.07 -19.90 16.81
N ARG A 713 36.36 -19.69 17.12
CA ARG A 713 36.88 -18.41 17.66
C ARG A 713 36.43 -17.21 16.85
N GLU A 714 36.56 -17.28 15.52
CA GLU A 714 36.21 -16.16 14.64
C GLU A 714 34.73 -15.80 14.71
N VAL A 715 33.86 -16.80 14.80
CA VAL A 715 32.40 -16.60 14.90
C VAL A 715 32.04 -16.02 16.25
N MET A 716 32.62 -16.55 17.33
CA MET A 716 32.33 -16.12 18.69
C MET A 716 32.79 -14.69 18.94
N THR A 717 33.95 -14.28 18.41
CA THR A 717 34.41 -12.87 18.41
C THR A 717 33.34 -11.91 17.88
N ILE A 718 32.76 -12.20 16.72
CA ILE A 718 31.72 -11.34 16.13
C ILE A 718 30.40 -11.48 16.92
N ALA A 719 30.05 -12.68 17.39
CA ALA A 719 28.81 -12.92 18.11
C ALA A 719 28.76 -12.12 19.42
N PHE A 720 29.84 -12.14 20.21
CA PHE A 720 29.94 -11.37 21.46
C PHE A 720 29.76 -9.87 21.23
N ALA A 721 30.34 -9.34 20.15
CA ALA A 721 30.24 -7.94 19.77
C ALA A 721 28.82 -7.49 19.33
N GLN A 722 27.91 -8.45 19.09
CA GLN A 722 26.50 -8.18 18.77
C GLN A 722 25.57 -8.19 19.98
N TYR A 723 25.94 -8.93 21.04
CA TYR A 723 25.13 -8.98 22.24
C TYR A 723 25.25 -7.67 23.01
N PHE A 724 24.10 -7.00 23.17
CA PHE A 724 24.05 -5.72 23.88
C PHE A 724 24.51 -5.88 25.34
N ASP A 725 25.54 -5.12 25.73
CA ASP A 725 26.09 -5.06 27.10
C ASP A 725 26.62 -6.40 27.65
N LEU A 726 27.12 -7.29 26.78
CA LEU A 726 27.76 -8.54 27.20
C LEU A 726 29.11 -8.26 27.88
N LYS A 727 29.37 -8.94 29.00
CA LYS A 727 30.61 -8.83 29.77
C LYS A 727 31.35 -10.15 29.77
N LEU A 728 32.63 -10.15 29.43
CA LEU A 728 33.43 -11.36 29.28
C LEU A 728 34.47 -11.50 30.38
N VAL A 729 34.66 -12.73 30.84
CA VAL A 729 35.81 -13.16 31.65
C VAL A 729 36.48 -14.27 30.85
N LEU A 730 37.71 -14.03 30.38
CA LEU A 730 38.44 -15.01 29.57
C LEU A 730 39.32 -15.88 30.49
N VAL A 731 39.35 -17.18 30.23
CA VAL A 731 40.20 -18.17 30.91
C VAL A 731 40.84 -19.11 29.89
N ASP A 732 41.88 -19.83 30.30
CA ASP A 732 42.52 -20.90 29.54
C ASP A 732 42.03 -22.30 29.99
N SER A 733 42.57 -23.36 29.37
CA SER A 733 42.21 -24.74 29.66
C SER A 733 42.79 -25.29 30.97
N SER A 734 43.66 -24.55 31.65
CA SER A 734 44.20 -24.89 32.98
C SER A 734 43.30 -24.43 34.13
N VAL A 735 42.18 -23.77 33.83
CA VAL A 735 41.23 -23.26 34.82
C VAL A 735 40.71 -24.37 35.75
N THR A 736 40.80 -24.11 37.05
CA THR A 736 40.37 -25.05 38.10
C THR A 736 38.97 -24.75 38.63
N GLY A 737 38.31 -25.72 39.26
CA GLY A 737 36.98 -25.51 39.85
C GLY A 737 36.94 -24.38 40.90
N ASP A 738 37.98 -24.23 41.70
CA ASP A 738 38.08 -23.16 42.70
C ASP A 738 38.19 -21.77 42.05
N GLU A 739 38.94 -21.66 40.94
CA GLU A 739 39.04 -20.42 40.15
C GLU A 739 37.70 -20.07 39.49
N VAL A 740 37.00 -21.05 38.91
CA VAL A 740 35.67 -20.85 38.34
C VAL A 740 34.69 -20.33 39.40
N ARG A 741 34.71 -20.91 40.62
CA ARG A 741 33.86 -20.45 41.73
C ARG A 741 34.18 -19.00 42.11
N LYS A 742 35.46 -18.68 42.30
CA LYS A 742 35.91 -17.33 42.67
C LYS A 742 35.53 -16.28 41.61
N LEU A 743 35.79 -16.55 40.34
CA LEU A 743 35.43 -15.65 39.23
C LEU A 743 33.91 -15.48 39.09
N THR A 744 33.16 -16.56 39.31
CA THR A 744 31.70 -16.54 39.29
C THR A 744 31.14 -15.62 40.36
N GLU A 745 31.63 -15.72 41.59
CA GLU A 745 31.20 -14.88 42.71
C GLU A 745 31.62 -13.42 42.50
N GLN A 746 32.86 -13.18 42.08
CA GLN A 746 33.42 -11.85 41.88
C GLN A 746 32.71 -11.04 40.79
N HIS A 747 32.38 -11.68 39.66
CA HIS A 747 31.81 -10.99 38.49
C HIS A 747 30.33 -11.30 38.25
N HIS A 748 29.69 -12.04 39.16
CA HIS A 748 28.30 -12.49 39.06
C HIS A 748 28.02 -13.22 37.73
N VAL A 749 28.89 -14.17 37.36
CA VAL A 749 28.85 -14.89 36.07
C VAL A 749 27.57 -15.69 35.92
N GLN A 750 26.89 -15.54 34.78
CA GLN A 750 25.59 -16.12 34.48
C GLN A 750 25.64 -17.30 33.51
N GLN A 751 26.71 -17.43 32.74
CA GLN A 751 26.85 -18.44 31.70
C GLN A 751 28.33 -18.82 31.54
N TYR A 752 28.59 -20.05 31.08
CA TYR A 752 29.93 -20.58 30.83
C TYR A 752 29.97 -21.11 29.39
N ILE A 753 31.06 -20.82 28.67
CA ILE A 753 31.24 -21.19 27.26
C ILE A 753 32.67 -21.70 27.08
N GLY A 754 32.87 -22.90 26.55
CA GLY A 754 34.21 -23.47 26.46
C GLY A 754 34.25 -24.87 25.87
N GLY A 755 35.29 -25.62 26.22
CA GLY A 755 35.46 -27.04 25.92
C GLY A 755 35.23 -27.91 27.15
N ASN A 756 35.80 -29.13 27.12
CA ASN A 756 35.67 -30.10 28.20
C ASN A 756 36.32 -29.63 29.50
N ALA A 757 37.44 -28.89 29.43
CA ALA A 757 38.15 -28.41 30.62
C ALA A 757 37.28 -27.47 31.46
N LEU A 758 36.65 -26.46 30.84
CA LEU A 758 35.73 -25.59 31.56
C LEU A 758 34.48 -26.31 32.06
N ALA A 759 33.94 -27.26 31.28
CA ALA A 759 32.77 -28.04 31.70
C ALA A 759 33.07 -28.87 32.95
N GLU A 760 34.24 -29.53 33.01
CA GLU A 760 34.71 -30.27 34.18
C GLU A 760 34.98 -29.34 35.38
N ALA A 761 35.62 -28.19 35.16
CA ALA A 761 35.85 -27.21 36.21
C ALA A 761 34.53 -26.67 36.80
N CYS A 762 33.51 -26.41 35.96
CA CYS A 762 32.19 -26.00 36.42
C CYS A 762 31.51 -27.09 37.28
N LEU A 763 31.67 -28.36 36.88
CA LEU A 763 31.14 -29.51 37.62
C LEU A 763 31.82 -29.64 38.99
N GLN A 764 33.16 -29.58 39.04
CA GLN A 764 33.93 -29.59 40.29
C GLN A 764 33.56 -28.43 41.22
N ALA A 765 33.30 -27.25 40.64
CA ALA A 765 32.91 -26.06 41.37
C ALA A 765 31.48 -26.14 41.96
N GLY A 766 30.67 -27.11 41.55
CA GLY A 766 29.27 -27.26 41.98
C GLY A 766 28.34 -26.22 41.37
N MET A 767 28.63 -25.73 40.17
CA MET A 767 27.79 -24.73 39.50
C MET A 767 26.49 -25.37 39.00
N GLU A 768 25.34 -24.88 39.45
CA GLU A 768 24.01 -25.30 38.95
C GLU A 768 23.77 -24.91 37.46
N ARG A 769 24.64 -24.06 36.91
CA ARG A 769 24.47 -23.39 35.61
C ARG A 769 25.20 -24.16 34.51
N VAL A 770 24.56 -24.24 33.35
CA VAL A 770 24.99 -25.13 32.27
C VAL A 770 26.07 -24.50 31.40
N CYS A 771 27.16 -25.24 31.15
CA CYS A 771 28.26 -24.84 30.29
C CYS A 771 27.97 -25.17 28.82
N TYR A 772 28.04 -24.21 27.90
CA TYR A 772 27.99 -24.49 26.47
C TYR A 772 29.33 -25.06 26.01
N ASN A 773 29.34 -26.34 25.69
CA ASN A 773 30.55 -27.09 25.37
C ASN A 773 30.68 -27.29 23.87
N PHE A 774 31.75 -26.77 23.27
CA PHE A 774 32.06 -26.86 21.84
C PHE A 774 33.06 -27.99 21.51
N SER A 775 33.23 -28.97 22.40
CA SER A 775 34.03 -30.15 22.16
C SER A 775 33.41 -31.10 21.10
N SER A 776 34.22 -32.04 20.60
CA SER A 776 33.87 -32.92 19.49
C SER A 776 32.87 -34.04 19.80
N GLU A 777 32.38 -34.14 21.03
CA GLU A 777 31.52 -35.26 21.48
C GLU A 777 30.11 -34.79 21.86
N ALA A 778 29.10 -35.60 21.52
CA ALA A 778 27.73 -35.38 21.99
C ALA A 778 27.63 -35.87 23.45
N VAL A 779 28.09 -35.04 24.40
CA VAL A 779 28.20 -35.42 25.82
C VAL A 779 26.81 -35.68 26.45
N THR A 780 26.73 -36.71 27.32
CA THR A 780 25.50 -37.23 27.95
C THR A 780 25.19 -36.68 29.36
N ASN A 781 26.01 -35.76 29.90
CA ASN A 781 25.83 -35.27 31.26
C ASN A 781 24.89 -34.05 31.34
N THR A 782 24.07 -33.98 32.40
CA THR A 782 23.04 -32.94 32.58
C THR A 782 23.58 -31.54 32.88
N HIS A 783 24.90 -31.35 32.93
CA HIS A 783 25.56 -30.08 33.31
C HIS A 783 26.35 -29.44 32.14
N SER A 784 26.31 -30.06 30.96
CA SER A 784 26.88 -29.54 29.72
C SER A 784 25.80 -29.40 28.64
N LEU A 785 25.82 -28.30 27.90
CA LEU A 785 25.03 -28.07 26.69
C LEU A 785 25.98 -28.23 25.49
N PRO A 786 26.07 -29.42 24.89
CA PRO A 786 26.93 -29.65 23.74
C PRO A 786 26.50 -28.80 22.54
N CYS A 787 27.48 -28.30 21.80
CA CYS A 787 27.34 -27.48 20.61
C CYS A 787 28.32 -28.00 19.56
N LEU A 788 27.90 -28.05 18.29
CA LEU A 788 28.77 -28.51 17.21
C LEU A 788 29.42 -27.33 16.49
N ALA A 789 30.75 -27.26 16.51
CA ALA A 789 31.53 -26.35 15.70
C ALA A 789 32.48 -27.09 14.76
N VAL A 790 32.53 -26.67 13.49
CA VAL A 790 33.36 -27.28 12.44
C VAL A 790 33.94 -26.19 11.56
N LYS A 791 35.28 -26.18 11.37
CA LYS A 791 35.99 -25.26 10.45
C LYS A 791 35.61 -23.77 10.66
N GLN A 792 35.79 -23.25 11.87
CA GLN A 792 35.46 -21.86 12.27
C GLN A 792 33.96 -21.53 12.12
N ARG A 793 33.06 -22.49 12.28
CA ARG A 793 31.61 -22.29 12.15
C ARG A 793 30.84 -23.07 13.21
N VAL A 794 29.85 -22.43 13.81
CA VAL A 794 28.88 -23.09 14.70
C VAL A 794 27.73 -23.63 13.86
N VAL A 795 27.52 -24.94 13.88
CA VAL A 795 26.50 -25.63 13.08
C VAL A 795 25.21 -25.82 13.88
N SER A 796 25.34 -26.24 15.14
CA SER A 796 24.22 -26.45 16.04
C SER A 796 24.55 -26.01 17.46
N MET A 797 23.51 -25.64 18.20
CA MET A 797 23.63 -25.23 19.59
C MET A 797 22.51 -25.84 20.42
N SER A 798 22.89 -26.36 21.58
CA SER A 798 21.93 -26.68 22.63
C SER A 798 21.46 -25.40 23.32
N MET A 799 20.26 -25.42 23.88
CA MET A 799 19.65 -24.29 24.60
C MET A 799 18.98 -24.80 25.89
N PRO A 800 18.88 -23.98 26.94
CA PRO A 800 18.09 -24.32 28.12
C PRO A 800 16.64 -24.57 27.72
N HIS A 801 15.99 -25.54 28.37
CA HIS A 801 14.57 -25.76 28.19
C HIS A 801 13.80 -24.46 28.55
N PRO A 802 12.99 -23.90 27.63
CA PRO A 802 12.18 -22.73 27.92
C PRO A 802 11.16 -23.03 29.00
N VAL A 803 11.03 -22.13 29.98
CA VAL A 803 10.02 -22.23 31.05
C VAL A 803 8.62 -22.25 30.42
N ALA A 804 7.89 -23.34 30.63
CA ALA A 804 6.57 -23.55 30.05
C ALA A 804 5.54 -22.62 30.69
N ILE A 805 5.27 -21.49 30.04
CA ILE A 805 4.06 -20.67 30.26
C ILE A 805 3.37 -20.59 28.91
N THR A 806 2.45 -21.51 28.66
CA THR A 806 1.81 -21.68 27.35
C THR A 806 0.28 -21.58 27.47
N ALA A 807 -0.37 -21.21 26.37
CA ALA A 807 -1.82 -21.37 26.20
C ALA A 807 -2.19 -22.77 25.64
N THR A 808 -1.20 -23.55 25.18
CA THR A 808 -1.36 -24.83 24.48
C THR A 808 -0.73 -26.04 25.18
N ASN A 809 -0.03 -25.85 26.32
CA ASN A 809 0.65 -26.87 27.13
C ASN A 809 1.65 -27.80 26.41
N LEU A 810 2.19 -27.41 25.25
CA LEU A 810 3.24 -28.16 24.56
C LEU A 810 4.62 -27.69 24.99
N HIS A 811 5.41 -28.60 25.58
CA HIS A 811 6.82 -28.37 25.90
C HIS A 811 7.64 -28.21 24.61
N GLN A 812 8.60 -27.29 24.60
CA GLN A 812 9.59 -27.15 23.51
C GLN A 812 10.96 -27.48 24.10
N GLU A 813 11.64 -28.48 23.56
CA GLU A 813 12.96 -28.85 24.05
C GLU A 813 14.05 -27.98 23.42
N GLY A 814 14.92 -27.42 24.27
CA GLY A 814 16.11 -26.69 23.84
C GLY A 814 17.36 -27.58 23.74
N TYR A 815 17.36 -28.69 24.48
CA TYR A 815 18.43 -29.68 24.56
C TYR A 815 17.83 -31.08 24.60
N ARG A 816 18.58 -32.06 24.12
CA ARG A 816 18.25 -33.48 24.20
C ARG A 816 19.55 -34.27 24.37
N GLU A 817 19.51 -35.26 25.26
CA GLU A 817 20.65 -36.14 25.53
C GLU A 817 21.08 -36.89 24.26
N GLY A 818 22.40 -37.01 24.03
CA GLY A 818 22.97 -37.64 22.84
C GLY A 818 22.96 -36.77 21.57
N THR A 819 22.66 -35.47 21.69
CA THR A 819 22.62 -34.53 20.56
C THR A 819 23.54 -33.34 20.80
N TRP A 820 24.06 -32.71 19.74
CA TRP A 820 24.75 -31.40 19.80
C TRP A 820 23.78 -30.20 19.80
N GLY A 821 22.52 -30.46 20.16
CA GLY A 821 21.46 -29.45 20.15
C GLY A 821 20.82 -29.24 18.79
N ARG A 822 20.20 -28.07 18.59
CA ARG A 822 19.41 -27.78 17.39
C ARG A 822 20.23 -27.11 16.30
N LEU A 823 19.95 -27.48 15.06
CA LEU A 823 20.50 -26.85 13.86
C LEU A 823 20.18 -25.36 13.83
N LEU A 824 21.19 -24.52 13.55
CA LEU A 824 21.01 -23.07 13.51
C LEU A 824 20.16 -22.63 12.30
N PRO A 825 19.42 -21.50 12.41
CA PRO A 825 18.33 -21.18 11.49
C PRO A 825 18.66 -20.91 10.02
N ALA A 826 19.93 -20.67 9.65
CA ALA A 826 20.31 -20.45 8.25
C ALA A 826 20.96 -21.68 7.59
N TYR A 827 20.91 -22.85 8.23
CA TYR A 827 21.30 -24.13 7.65
C TYR A 827 20.06 -24.96 7.26
N HIS A 828 20.19 -25.76 6.20
CA HIS A 828 19.18 -26.75 5.80
C HIS A 828 19.85 -28.05 5.36
N LEU A 829 19.05 -29.10 5.17
CA LEU A 829 19.48 -30.45 4.78
C LEU A 829 19.25 -30.67 3.28
N LYS A 830 20.11 -31.47 2.63
CA LYS A 830 19.90 -31.99 1.28
C LYS A 830 19.73 -33.52 1.35
N SER A 831 18.63 -34.02 0.77
CA SER A 831 17.94 -35.26 1.18
C SER A 831 18.55 -36.61 0.75
N GLU A 832 19.68 -36.70 0.05
CA GLU A 832 19.98 -37.95 -0.70
C GLU A 832 21.00 -38.92 -0.07
N THR A 833 21.81 -38.55 0.93
CA THR A 833 22.96 -39.41 1.35
C THR A 833 23.20 -39.58 2.85
N ASN A 834 22.28 -39.17 3.74
CA ASN A 834 22.55 -39.15 5.20
C ASN A 834 23.81 -38.33 5.59
N GLN A 835 24.34 -37.52 4.65
CA GLN A 835 25.37 -36.52 4.91
C GLN A 835 24.70 -35.17 5.10
N ILE A 836 25.10 -34.44 6.14
CA ILE A 836 24.65 -33.06 6.30
C ILE A 836 25.34 -32.21 5.23
N SER A 837 24.64 -31.98 4.12
CA SER A 837 25.03 -30.96 3.16
C SER A 837 24.57 -29.60 3.67
N LEU A 838 25.41 -28.93 4.47
CA LEU A 838 25.12 -27.60 4.99
C LEU A 838 25.25 -26.56 3.85
N SER A 839 24.15 -26.29 3.16
CA SER A 839 24.03 -25.15 2.25
C SER A 839 23.36 -23.97 2.97
N GLY A 840 23.91 -22.79 2.74
CA GLY A 840 23.43 -21.54 3.31
C GLY A 840 24.40 -20.39 3.06
N ALA A 841 24.01 -19.20 3.49
CA ALA A 841 24.77 -17.94 3.42
C ALA A 841 26.25 -18.00 3.83
N SER A 842 26.63 -18.98 4.66
CA SER A 842 27.88 -19.04 5.42
C SER A 842 28.91 -20.04 4.89
N VAL A 843 28.64 -20.75 3.78
CA VAL A 843 29.51 -21.80 3.24
C VAL A 843 29.69 -21.62 1.73
N GLU A 844 30.92 -21.73 1.23
CA GLU A 844 31.20 -21.83 -0.20
C GLU A 844 31.16 -23.31 -0.57
N GLY A 845 30.08 -23.75 -1.23
CA GLY A 845 29.83 -25.17 -1.51
C GLY A 845 29.10 -25.89 -0.37
N ILE A 846 29.44 -27.16 -0.16
CA ILE A 846 28.83 -28.06 0.83
C ILE A 846 29.80 -28.22 2.00
N LEU A 847 29.41 -27.81 3.21
CA LEU A 847 30.14 -28.22 4.42
C LEU A 847 29.61 -29.60 4.81
N GLU A 848 30.31 -30.64 4.35
CA GLU A 848 30.04 -32.01 4.72
C GLU A 848 30.49 -32.26 6.16
N VAL A 849 29.53 -32.60 7.02
CA VAL A 849 29.83 -33.11 8.37
C VAL A 849 29.53 -34.60 8.35
N ALA A 850 30.58 -35.41 8.38
CA ALA A 850 30.48 -36.87 8.39
C ALA A 850 29.99 -37.37 9.76
N GLY A 851 29.21 -38.47 9.78
CA GLY A 851 28.80 -39.13 11.00
C GLY A 851 27.75 -38.37 11.83
N VAL A 852 26.90 -37.57 11.18
CA VAL A 852 25.86 -36.80 11.87
C VAL A 852 24.51 -36.93 11.16
N ARG A 853 23.42 -37.07 11.94
CA ARG A 853 22.03 -37.12 11.48
C ARG A 853 21.23 -35.95 12.06
N VAL A 854 20.30 -35.38 11.29
CA VAL A 854 19.40 -34.34 11.80
C VAL A 854 17.97 -34.87 11.87
N GLU A 855 17.38 -34.81 13.05
CA GLU A 855 16.00 -35.24 13.28
C GLU A 855 14.97 -34.24 12.74
N ILE A 856 13.70 -34.67 12.64
CA ILE A 856 12.57 -33.82 12.21
C ILE A 856 12.41 -32.57 13.09
N GLN A 857 12.75 -32.68 14.37
CA GLN A 857 12.72 -31.56 15.32
C GLN A 857 13.91 -30.59 15.17
N GLY A 858 14.88 -30.95 14.34
CA GLY A 858 16.09 -30.18 14.06
C GLY A 858 17.25 -30.47 15.01
N PHE A 859 17.19 -31.50 15.85
CA PHE A 859 18.32 -31.93 16.68
C PHE A 859 19.38 -32.66 15.86
N VAL A 860 20.65 -32.45 16.22
CA VAL A 860 21.82 -32.96 15.51
C VAL A 860 22.45 -34.09 16.33
N GLU A 861 22.34 -35.33 15.85
CA GLU A 861 22.76 -36.57 16.50
C GLU A 861 24.05 -37.14 15.90
N GLN A 862 24.82 -37.85 16.71
CA GLN A 862 25.98 -38.63 16.26
C GLN A 862 25.53 -39.96 15.63
N THR A 863 25.94 -40.24 14.41
CA THR A 863 25.72 -41.55 13.78
C THR A 863 26.83 -42.51 14.20
N LEU A 864 26.50 -43.60 14.91
CA LEU A 864 27.42 -44.71 15.11
C LEU A 864 27.72 -45.31 13.73
N LEU A 865 28.95 -45.15 13.23
CA LEU A 865 29.45 -46.01 12.16
C LEU A 865 29.55 -47.42 12.76
N THR A 866 28.58 -48.27 12.48
CA THR A 866 28.74 -49.71 12.66
C THR A 866 29.88 -50.14 11.75
N VAL A 867 31.03 -50.40 12.37
CA VAL A 867 32.11 -51.16 11.75
C VAL A 867 31.54 -52.57 11.54
N ASP A 868 31.21 -52.91 10.29
CA ASP A 868 31.07 -54.31 9.89
C ASP A 868 32.46 -54.94 10.03
N GLU A 869 32.70 -55.62 11.16
CA GLU A 869 33.68 -56.70 11.22
C GLU A 869 33.02 -57.97 10.69
N GLY A 870 33.35 -58.35 9.46
CA GLY A 870 32.88 -59.58 8.81
C GLY A 870 33.29 -59.69 7.35
#